data_AF-A0A6N9VI59-F1
#
_entry.id   AF-A0A6N9VI59-F1
#
_cell.length_a   1.000
_cell.length_b   1.000
_cell.length_c   1.000
_cell.angle_alpha   90.00
_cell.angle_beta   90.00
_cell.angle_gamma   90.00
#
_symmetry.space_group_name_H-M   'P 1'
#
loop_
_entity.id
_entity.type
_entity.pdbx_description
1 polymer ?
#
loop_
_entity_poly.entity_id
_entity_poly.type
_entity_poly.pdbx_seq_one_letter_code
_entity_poly.pdbx_strand_id
1 'polypeptide(L)'
;MPRNITIAALTAAALGLGVLAGAPTASGAEGQRTSPATPVTRAALDPALVEGRGADVPFVEQEAESAATNGTVIGPDRTPYTLPAEASGRKAVKLRPGEHVEFTLPRSANAITVRYSIPDAPGGGGITAPLDVAVNGAKRSTMTLTSQYSWLYNQYPFSNDPDAGLLQPGWWITECACVPAETTPAPVIAKPFRPNHFYDEERLLLGRTYRAGDTVRLTAPAGSRAAWTVIDVLDSELVPLPKIDLLAANVLAFGADPTGRRDSADALDKAIAFAKRTRLKVYVPPGTFRVDRHILVDDVTIKGAGHWYTKIKGRQVDLPAPAPDGSVHTGVGFYGKDAADGGSRNVHLSGFAIEGDVRERIDTDQVNGIGGALSDSTITGLHIQHTKVGMWFDGPMKNLRISDTIIVDQIADAINFHGGVRDSSVTDTFVRNTGDDGLAMWAEKNANTGNTFARNTVQSPVLANGIAIYGGTDNTVSGNLIADPVREGSALHVGARFGAEAFRGRLDITDNATVRSGTYELNWNIGLGAIWFFALDQDIDADIRVTRNDFLDNTYNAIMLVTDWPVKDKHVIKGVHFKDIRVDGTGTSVVSARAKGSATFENVDARNVGAVGVNNCGAFNFPATGSEFSLTDLGGNDGGSTAGDWLAPWLLPNTITCDDRPPVVPPPAPGAW
;
A
#
# COMPACT_ATOMS: atom_id res chain seq x y z
N MET A 1 48.19 19.70 -45.36
CA MET A 1 48.05 20.12 -46.78
C MET A 1 49.15 19.43 -47.58
N PRO A 2 48.93 18.97 -48.83
CA PRO A 2 47.68 18.92 -49.62
C PRO A 2 47.06 17.50 -49.54
N ARG A 3 45.74 17.23 -49.47
CA ARG A 3 44.54 17.58 -50.25
C ARG A 3 44.62 17.17 -51.73
N ASN A 4 43.80 16.18 -52.11
CA ASN A 4 42.78 16.33 -53.16
C ASN A 4 41.70 15.25 -53.07
N ILE A 5 40.48 15.69 -53.42
CA ILE A 5 39.15 15.07 -53.32
C ILE A 5 38.61 14.96 -54.74
N THR A 6 37.89 13.88 -55.10
CA THR A 6 36.57 13.83 -55.81
C THR A 6 36.28 12.38 -56.27
N ILE A 7 35.20 11.70 -55.86
CA ILE A 7 33.75 11.78 -56.19
C ILE A 7 33.34 11.07 -57.50
N ALA A 8 32.51 10.02 -57.31
CA ALA A 8 31.38 9.50 -58.09
C ALA A 8 31.51 9.08 -59.57
N ALA A 9 31.01 7.88 -59.90
CA ALA A 9 29.68 7.71 -60.52
C ALA A 9 29.43 6.23 -60.85
N LEU A 10 28.25 5.72 -60.49
CA LEU A 10 27.75 4.38 -60.80
C LEU A 10 26.36 4.54 -61.43
N THR A 11 26.20 4.13 -62.69
CA THR A 11 24.97 3.81 -63.46
C THR A 11 25.40 3.67 -64.93
N ALA A 12 24.91 2.80 -65.82
CA ALA A 12 23.70 1.98 -65.88
C ALA A 12 23.86 0.91 -67.02
N ALA A 13 22.76 0.17 -67.24
CA ALA A 13 22.34 -0.58 -68.44
C ALA A 13 22.79 -2.06 -68.49
N ALA A 14 21.94 -3.09 -68.31
CA ALA A 14 20.59 -3.44 -68.81
C ALA A 14 20.59 -4.26 -70.12
N LEU A 15 19.68 -5.25 -70.13
CA LEU A 15 19.23 -6.15 -71.23
C LEU A 15 20.10 -7.42 -71.41
N GLY A 16 19.62 -8.65 -71.32
CA GLY A 16 18.27 -9.21 -71.23
C GLY A 16 18.24 -10.51 -72.04
N LEU A 17 17.71 -11.62 -71.50
CA LEU A 17 17.21 -12.78 -72.26
C LEU A 17 16.52 -13.77 -71.31
N GLY A 18 15.27 -14.14 -71.63
CA GLY A 18 14.55 -15.28 -71.03
C GLY A 18 15.14 -16.63 -71.48
N VAL A 19 14.73 -17.81 -71.02
CA VAL A 19 13.53 -18.30 -70.35
C VAL A 19 13.84 -19.75 -69.89
N LEU A 20 13.22 -20.17 -68.77
CA LEU A 20 12.91 -21.53 -68.28
C LEU A 20 13.96 -22.45 -67.62
N ALA A 21 13.54 -22.86 -66.40
CA ALA A 21 13.65 -24.16 -65.73
C ALA A 21 14.92 -24.46 -64.92
N GLY A 22 14.87 -24.06 -63.65
CA GLY A 22 15.59 -24.68 -62.55
C GLY A 22 15.05 -24.14 -61.23
N ALA A 23 14.39 -24.95 -60.42
CA ALA A 23 13.99 -24.56 -59.07
C ALA A 23 15.22 -24.58 -58.16
N PRO A 24 15.45 -23.51 -57.38
CA PRO A 24 15.88 -23.68 -56.00
C PRO A 24 15.02 -22.87 -55.04
N THR A 25 14.50 -23.59 -54.05
CA THR A 25 14.27 -23.18 -52.66
C THR A 25 14.17 -21.68 -52.39
N ALA A 26 12.93 -21.22 -52.14
CA ALA A 26 12.69 -19.96 -51.46
C ALA A 26 13.46 -19.97 -50.12
N SER A 27 14.44 -19.08 -50.00
CA SER A 27 14.95 -18.61 -48.72
C SER A 27 13.77 -17.97 -47.99
N GLY A 28 13.16 -18.73 -47.08
CA GLY A 28 12.20 -18.20 -46.13
C GLY A 28 12.89 -17.11 -45.32
N ALA A 29 12.33 -15.90 -45.38
CA ALA A 29 12.68 -14.84 -44.46
C ALA A 29 12.57 -15.39 -43.03
N GLU A 30 13.67 -15.34 -42.28
CA GLU A 30 13.63 -15.52 -40.82
C GLU A 30 12.74 -14.42 -40.26
N GLY A 31 11.47 -14.75 -40.05
CA GLY A 31 10.61 -13.98 -39.17
C GLY A 31 11.32 -13.92 -37.83
N GLN A 32 11.70 -12.71 -37.41
CA GLN A 32 12.02 -12.42 -36.02
C GLN A 32 10.85 -12.97 -35.19
N ARG A 33 11.06 -14.13 -34.56
CA ARG A 33 10.20 -14.57 -33.46
C ARG A 33 10.42 -13.53 -32.37
N THR A 34 9.50 -12.58 -32.26
CA THR A 34 9.35 -11.80 -31.04
C THR A 34 9.01 -12.81 -29.96
N SER A 35 9.99 -13.15 -29.11
CA SER A 35 9.70 -13.85 -27.87
C SER A 35 8.57 -13.10 -27.17
N PRO A 36 7.55 -13.77 -26.62
CA PRO A 36 6.53 -13.10 -25.84
C PRO A 36 7.22 -12.26 -24.76
N ALA A 37 6.79 -11.01 -24.60
CA ALA A 37 7.32 -10.15 -23.56
C ALA A 37 7.11 -10.82 -22.20
N THR A 38 8.14 -10.79 -21.35
CA THR A 38 8.04 -11.26 -19.98
C THR A 38 6.88 -10.52 -19.29
N PRO A 39 5.90 -11.22 -18.70
CA PRO A 39 4.80 -10.57 -17.98
C PRO A 39 5.33 -9.71 -16.83
N VAL A 40 4.84 -8.47 -16.79
CA VAL A 40 5.08 -7.49 -15.72
C VAL A 40 3.73 -6.98 -15.27
N THR A 41 3.60 -6.67 -13.98
CA THR A 41 2.34 -6.21 -13.40
C THR A 41 2.51 -4.86 -12.71
N ARG A 42 1.39 -4.21 -12.42
CA ARG A 42 1.27 -3.17 -11.39
C ARG A 42 0.14 -3.55 -10.47
N ALA A 43 0.46 -3.95 -9.24
CA ALA A 43 -0.49 -4.57 -8.32
C ALA A 43 -1.30 -5.70 -8.98
N ALA A 44 -0.62 -6.71 -9.53
CA ALA A 44 -1.21 -7.86 -10.24
C ALA A 44 -2.17 -7.52 -11.41
N LEU A 45 -2.11 -6.31 -11.97
CA LEU A 45 -2.81 -5.94 -13.20
C LEU A 45 -1.85 -5.74 -14.36
N ASP A 46 -2.40 -5.86 -15.57
CA ASP A 46 -1.76 -5.32 -16.77
C ASP A 46 -1.51 -3.81 -16.55
N PRO A 47 -0.26 -3.32 -16.68
CA PRO A 47 0.07 -1.91 -16.49
C PRO A 47 -0.78 -0.95 -17.33
N ALA A 48 -1.28 -1.38 -18.50
CA ALA A 48 -2.12 -0.56 -19.37
C ALA A 48 -3.48 -0.20 -18.75
N LEU A 49 -3.99 -1.00 -17.80
CA LEU A 49 -5.26 -0.74 -17.11
C LEU A 49 -5.15 0.39 -16.08
N VAL A 50 -3.93 0.74 -15.68
CA VAL A 50 -3.65 1.69 -14.60
C VAL A 50 -2.65 2.75 -15.05
N GLU A 51 -2.59 3.00 -16.36
CA GLU A 51 -1.70 4.01 -16.94
C GLU A 51 -1.98 5.41 -16.33
N GLY A 52 -0.90 6.12 -15.96
CA GLY A 52 -1.00 7.44 -15.34
C GLY A 52 -1.44 7.45 -13.88
N ARG A 53 -1.67 6.28 -13.27
CA ARG A 53 -2.08 6.14 -11.87
C ARG A 53 -1.02 5.42 -11.05
N GLY A 54 -0.97 5.65 -9.74
CA GLY A 54 0.00 5.04 -8.84
C GLY A 54 1.40 5.67 -8.92
N ALA A 55 2.28 5.22 -8.04
CA ALA A 55 3.66 5.68 -7.97
C ALA A 55 4.50 5.21 -9.17
N ASP A 56 5.40 6.08 -9.61
CA ASP A 56 6.52 5.70 -10.48
C ASP A 56 7.63 5.10 -9.59
N VAL A 57 7.89 3.80 -9.78
CA VAL A 57 8.79 3.02 -8.91
C VAL A 57 10.03 2.54 -9.68
N PRO A 58 11.19 2.42 -9.02
CA PRO A 58 12.44 2.02 -9.69
C PRO A 58 12.49 0.53 -10.04
N PHE A 59 11.53 -0.27 -9.55
CA PHE A 59 11.46 -1.71 -9.74
C PHE A 59 10.35 -2.11 -10.74
N VAL A 60 10.33 -3.40 -11.07
CA VAL A 60 9.27 -4.04 -11.87
C VAL A 60 8.75 -5.23 -11.11
N GLU A 61 7.44 -5.27 -10.90
CA GLU A 61 6.70 -6.34 -10.23
C GLU A 61 6.48 -7.54 -11.17
N GLN A 62 6.69 -8.74 -10.63
CA GLN A 62 6.31 -10.01 -11.25
C GLN A 62 5.63 -10.92 -10.22
N GLU A 63 4.37 -11.28 -10.48
CA GLU A 63 3.60 -12.19 -9.63
C GLU A 63 4.14 -13.63 -9.72
N ALA A 64 4.34 -14.28 -8.58
CA ALA A 64 4.95 -15.61 -8.52
C ALA A 64 4.10 -16.68 -9.22
N GLU A 65 2.76 -16.59 -9.15
CA GLU A 65 1.85 -17.53 -9.79
C GLU A 65 1.87 -17.46 -11.32
N SER A 66 2.46 -16.40 -11.88
CA SER A 66 2.67 -16.24 -13.33
C SER A 66 4.05 -16.73 -13.78
N ALA A 67 4.93 -17.08 -12.85
CA ALA A 67 6.28 -17.57 -13.12
C ALA A 67 6.33 -19.11 -13.23
N ALA A 68 7.41 -19.63 -13.84
CA ALA A 68 7.60 -21.07 -13.95
C ALA A 68 7.89 -21.67 -12.55
N THR A 69 7.17 -22.71 -12.15
CA THR A 69 7.34 -23.30 -10.82
C THR A 69 7.09 -24.80 -10.81
N ASN A 70 7.72 -25.51 -9.86
CA ASN A 70 7.34 -26.87 -9.47
C ASN A 70 6.71 -26.93 -8.06
N GLY A 71 6.42 -25.77 -7.47
CA GLY A 71 5.62 -25.62 -6.26
C GLY A 71 4.12 -25.62 -6.57
N THR A 72 3.32 -25.22 -5.59
CA THR A 72 1.86 -25.20 -5.68
C THR A 72 1.34 -23.76 -5.73
N VAL A 73 0.65 -23.38 -6.79
CA VAL A 73 -0.11 -22.12 -6.83
C VAL A 73 -1.27 -22.20 -5.82
N ILE A 74 -1.39 -21.19 -4.96
CA ILE A 74 -2.49 -21.01 -4.02
C ILE A 74 -3.32 -19.79 -4.42
N GLY A 75 -4.61 -19.80 -4.09
CA GLY A 75 -5.56 -18.74 -4.50
C GLY A 75 -6.14 -18.95 -5.91
N PRO A 76 -6.99 -18.01 -6.39
CA PRO A 76 -7.34 -16.76 -5.73
C PRO A 76 -8.28 -16.99 -4.53
N ASP A 77 -8.05 -16.29 -3.43
CA ASP A 77 -8.97 -16.27 -2.27
C ASP A 77 -9.02 -14.86 -1.66
N ARG A 78 -10.21 -14.38 -1.31
CA ARG A 78 -10.41 -13.07 -0.64
C ARG A 78 -10.93 -13.22 0.78
N THR A 79 -11.02 -14.45 1.29
CA THR A 79 -11.45 -14.75 2.65
C THR A 79 -10.42 -14.20 3.63
N PRO A 80 -10.78 -13.28 4.54
CA PRO A 80 -9.84 -12.76 5.54
C PRO A 80 -9.15 -13.87 6.34
N TYR A 81 -7.95 -13.59 6.84
CA TYR A 81 -7.15 -14.54 7.63
C TYR A 81 -6.67 -15.77 6.84
N THR A 82 -6.55 -15.65 5.51
CA THR A 82 -5.94 -16.67 4.66
C THR A 82 -4.70 -16.14 3.96
N LEU A 83 -3.72 -17.01 3.71
CA LEU A 83 -2.49 -16.65 2.98
C LEU A 83 -2.78 -16.02 1.60
N PRO A 84 -3.68 -16.56 0.75
CA PRO A 84 -3.94 -15.93 -0.54
C PRO A 84 -4.66 -14.59 -0.41
N ALA A 85 -5.49 -14.38 0.62
CA ALA A 85 -6.16 -13.07 0.77
C ALA A 85 -5.18 -11.92 0.99
N GLU A 86 -4.06 -12.12 1.69
CA GLU A 86 -3.05 -11.07 1.86
C GLU A 86 -2.00 -11.03 0.74
N ALA A 87 -2.06 -11.96 -0.23
CA ALA A 87 -1.17 -12.01 -1.38
C ALA A 87 -1.54 -10.95 -2.43
N SER A 88 -0.54 -10.43 -3.15
CA SER A 88 -0.76 -9.62 -4.34
C SER A 88 -1.62 -10.40 -5.35
N GLY A 89 -2.63 -9.77 -5.96
CA GLY A 89 -3.48 -10.48 -6.92
C GLY A 89 -4.31 -11.62 -6.31
N ARG A 90 -4.25 -11.77 -4.98
CA ARG A 90 -4.88 -12.81 -4.18
C ARG A 90 -4.33 -14.22 -4.42
N LYS A 91 -3.14 -14.35 -5.01
CA LYS A 91 -2.51 -15.62 -5.37
C LYS A 91 -1.03 -15.59 -5.05
N ALA A 92 -0.44 -16.76 -4.87
CA ALA A 92 0.98 -16.90 -4.61
C ALA A 92 1.44 -18.32 -4.97
N VAL A 93 2.74 -18.59 -4.83
CA VAL A 93 3.31 -19.94 -4.99
C VAL A 93 3.83 -20.45 -3.65
N LYS A 94 3.27 -21.56 -3.17
CA LYS A 94 3.73 -22.29 -1.98
C LYS A 94 4.77 -23.34 -2.38
N LEU A 95 5.96 -23.23 -1.78
CA LEU A 95 7.10 -24.12 -1.96
C LEU A 95 7.28 -25.01 -0.72
N ARG A 96 7.44 -26.31 -0.94
CA ARG A 96 8.02 -27.25 0.02
C ARG A 96 9.54 -27.26 -0.12
N PRO A 97 10.29 -27.76 0.88
CA PRO A 97 11.73 -27.97 0.75
C PRO A 97 12.08 -28.75 -0.53
N GLY A 98 12.93 -28.17 -1.38
CA GLY A 98 13.32 -28.68 -2.69
C GLY A 98 12.55 -28.10 -3.89
N GLU A 99 11.47 -27.35 -3.66
CA GLU A 99 10.68 -26.70 -4.70
C GLU A 99 11.17 -25.26 -4.98
N HIS A 100 10.84 -24.74 -6.15
CA HIS A 100 11.27 -23.43 -6.62
C HIS A 100 10.22 -22.73 -7.49
N VAL A 101 10.40 -21.42 -7.62
CA VAL A 101 9.79 -20.57 -8.64
C VAL A 101 10.91 -19.83 -9.39
N GLU A 102 10.76 -19.68 -10.70
CA GLU A 102 11.75 -19.09 -11.60
C GLU A 102 11.15 -17.98 -12.44
N PHE A 103 11.66 -16.77 -12.22
CA PHE A 103 11.29 -15.54 -12.90
C PHE A 103 12.24 -15.29 -14.07
N THR A 104 11.75 -14.67 -15.13
CA THR A 104 12.59 -14.14 -16.20
C THR A 104 12.64 -12.63 -16.04
N LEU A 105 13.83 -12.02 -16.05
CA LEU A 105 13.95 -10.57 -15.87
C LEU A 105 13.36 -9.82 -17.07
N PRO A 106 12.45 -8.86 -16.86
CA PRO A 106 11.85 -8.08 -17.95
C PRO A 106 12.79 -6.97 -18.47
N ARG A 107 13.68 -6.47 -17.61
CA ARG A 107 14.70 -5.47 -17.92
C ARG A 107 15.98 -5.74 -17.15
N SER A 108 17.03 -4.97 -17.42
CA SER A 108 18.28 -5.07 -16.65
C SER A 108 18.02 -4.82 -15.16
N ALA A 109 18.60 -5.65 -14.29
CA ALA A 109 18.48 -5.53 -12.85
C ALA A 109 19.78 -5.95 -12.15
N ASN A 110 20.06 -5.38 -10.99
CA ASN A 110 21.18 -5.77 -10.11
C ASN A 110 20.75 -6.01 -8.66
N ALA A 111 19.44 -5.89 -8.39
CA ALA A 111 18.84 -6.15 -7.10
C ALA A 111 17.44 -6.74 -7.26
N ILE A 112 17.00 -7.45 -6.23
CA ILE A 112 15.64 -7.99 -6.12
C ILE A 112 15.09 -7.73 -4.72
N THR A 113 13.78 -7.54 -4.63
CA THR A 113 12.99 -7.68 -3.40
C THR A 113 12.04 -8.85 -3.58
N VAL A 114 11.89 -9.68 -2.56
CA VAL A 114 10.97 -10.82 -2.57
C VAL A 114 9.98 -10.63 -1.45
N ARG A 115 8.68 -10.59 -1.79
CA ARG A 115 7.60 -10.70 -0.80
C ARG A 115 7.30 -12.17 -0.56
N TYR A 116 7.33 -12.59 0.70
CA TYR A 116 7.26 -13.99 1.08
C TYR A 116 6.49 -14.19 2.37
N SER A 117 6.15 -15.44 2.66
CA SER A 117 5.69 -15.88 3.98
C SER A 117 6.33 -17.21 4.35
N ILE A 118 6.67 -17.40 5.62
CA ILE A 118 7.08 -18.67 6.22
C ILE A 118 6.26 -18.91 7.49
N PRO A 119 6.12 -20.17 7.96
CA PRO A 119 5.39 -20.45 9.20
C PRO A 119 5.93 -19.66 10.38
N ASP A 120 5.05 -19.31 11.31
CA ASP A 120 5.47 -18.85 12.64
C ASP A 120 6.04 -19.99 13.49
N ALA A 121 6.73 -19.64 14.56
CA ALA A 121 7.07 -20.58 15.62
C ALA A 121 5.80 -20.96 16.41
N PRO A 122 5.71 -22.19 16.97
CA PRO A 122 4.51 -22.62 17.71
C PRO A 122 4.09 -21.72 18.88
N GLY A 123 5.03 -20.98 19.49
CA GLY A 123 4.77 -20.05 20.58
C GLY A 123 4.92 -18.58 20.19
N GLY A 124 4.84 -18.25 18.90
CA GLY A 124 5.07 -16.89 18.40
C GLY A 124 6.55 -16.50 18.36
N GLY A 125 6.80 -15.25 17.98
CA GLY A 125 8.15 -14.67 17.93
C GLY A 125 9.00 -15.12 16.75
N GLY A 126 8.42 -15.84 15.79
CA GLY A 126 8.99 -16.14 14.49
C GLY A 126 10.09 -17.20 14.42
N ILE A 127 10.38 -17.63 13.18
CA ILE A 127 11.53 -18.47 12.82
C ILE A 127 12.34 -17.78 11.73
N THR A 128 13.49 -18.36 11.37
CA THR A 128 14.21 -18.01 10.14
C THR A 128 14.28 -19.19 9.19
N ALA A 129 14.32 -18.91 7.89
CA ALA A 129 14.46 -19.93 6.84
C ALA A 129 15.35 -19.44 5.68
N PRO A 130 16.20 -20.31 5.11
CA PRO A 130 16.99 -19.92 3.95
C PRO A 130 16.13 -19.93 2.68
N LEU A 131 16.39 -18.99 1.76
CA LEU A 131 15.91 -19.01 0.38
C LEU A 131 17.12 -18.91 -0.56
N ASP A 132 17.36 -19.95 -1.35
CA ASP A 132 18.42 -19.98 -2.34
C ASP A 132 18.02 -19.13 -3.55
N VAL A 133 18.86 -18.16 -3.91
CA VAL A 133 18.71 -17.30 -5.09
C VAL A 133 19.80 -17.66 -6.10
N ALA A 134 19.40 -18.14 -7.27
CA ALA A 134 20.31 -18.45 -8.37
C ALA A 134 19.94 -17.65 -9.63
N VAL A 135 20.93 -17.09 -10.33
CA VAL A 135 20.70 -16.39 -11.59
C VAL A 135 21.30 -17.18 -12.74
N ASN A 136 20.50 -17.48 -13.78
CA ASN A 136 20.86 -18.35 -14.91
C ASN A 136 21.35 -19.74 -14.47
N GLY A 137 20.78 -20.30 -13.39
CA GLY A 137 21.17 -21.59 -12.81
C GLY A 137 22.58 -21.65 -12.21
N ALA A 138 23.30 -20.53 -12.17
CA ALA A 138 24.65 -20.39 -11.60
C ALA A 138 24.62 -19.58 -10.30
N LYS A 139 25.79 -19.45 -9.64
CA LYS A 139 26.08 -18.67 -8.42
C LYS A 139 24.89 -18.52 -7.44
N ARG A 140 24.86 -19.36 -6.40
CA ARG A 140 23.86 -19.27 -5.33
C ARG A 140 24.24 -18.18 -4.33
N SER A 141 23.37 -17.20 -4.18
CA SER A 141 23.27 -16.38 -2.95
C SER A 141 22.16 -16.97 -2.08
N THR A 142 22.15 -16.67 -0.79
CA THR A 142 21.07 -17.10 0.12
C THR A 142 20.51 -15.87 0.83
N MET A 143 19.21 -15.68 0.74
CA MET A 143 18.45 -14.76 1.61
C MET A 143 18.10 -15.47 2.91
N THR A 144 18.11 -14.75 4.03
CA THR A 144 17.58 -15.25 5.30
C THR A 144 16.20 -14.66 5.52
N LEU A 145 15.18 -15.46 5.26
CA LEU A 145 13.79 -15.12 5.53
C LEU A 145 13.51 -15.19 7.04
N THR A 146 12.58 -14.37 7.51
CA THR A 146 12.11 -14.33 8.91
C THR A 146 10.60 -14.23 8.98
N SER A 147 9.98 -14.72 10.05
CA SER A 147 8.57 -14.47 10.36
C SER A 147 8.38 -13.61 11.62
N GLN A 148 9.46 -13.01 12.14
CA GLN A 148 9.47 -12.20 13.36
C GLN A 148 8.63 -10.92 13.28
N TYR A 149 8.41 -10.41 12.08
CA TYR A 149 7.66 -9.19 11.79
C TYR A 149 6.30 -9.50 11.14
N SER A 150 5.95 -10.78 11.03
CA SER A 150 4.69 -11.27 10.51
C SER A 150 3.91 -11.98 11.63
N TRP A 151 2.74 -12.52 11.29
CA TRP A 151 1.90 -13.32 12.18
C TRP A 151 1.45 -12.53 13.42
N LEU A 152 0.47 -11.68 13.21
CA LEU A 152 -0.22 -10.97 14.26
C LEU A 152 -1.49 -11.72 14.67
N TYR A 153 -1.70 -11.81 15.97
CA TYR A 153 -2.82 -12.48 16.63
C TYR A 153 -3.60 -11.47 17.48
N ASN A 154 -4.67 -11.96 18.10
CA ASN A 154 -5.53 -11.24 19.04
C ASN A 154 -6.43 -10.17 18.40
N GLN A 155 -7.19 -9.50 19.25
CA GLN A 155 -7.94 -8.29 18.91
C GLN A 155 -6.99 -7.13 18.65
N TYR A 156 -7.50 -6.08 18.00
CA TYR A 156 -6.82 -4.79 17.98
C TYR A 156 -6.65 -4.26 19.43
N PRO A 157 -5.47 -3.71 19.82
CA PRO A 157 -4.20 -3.72 19.08
C PRO A 157 -3.52 -5.11 19.13
N PHE A 158 -2.90 -5.54 18.03
CA PHE A 158 -2.47 -6.94 17.84
C PHE A 158 -1.20 -7.35 18.60
N SER A 159 -1.06 -8.65 18.90
CA SER A 159 0.12 -9.24 19.55
C SER A 159 0.81 -10.28 18.67
N ASN A 160 2.11 -10.48 18.87
CA ASN A 160 2.90 -11.57 18.26
C ASN A 160 2.82 -12.88 19.07
N ASP A 161 2.08 -12.90 20.19
CA ASP A 161 1.92 -14.10 21.02
C ASP A 161 0.61 -14.86 20.65
N PRO A 162 0.68 -16.05 20.04
CA PRO A 162 -0.50 -16.86 19.71
C PRO A 162 -1.28 -17.32 20.95
N ASP A 163 -0.63 -17.39 22.10
CA ASP A 163 -1.20 -17.81 23.38
C ASP A 163 -1.67 -16.63 24.24
N ALA A 164 -1.59 -15.39 23.74
CA ALA A 164 -2.02 -14.19 24.46
C ALA A 164 -3.48 -14.27 24.94
N GLY A 165 -3.75 -13.73 26.13
CA GLY A 165 -5.13 -13.48 26.61
C GLY A 165 -5.78 -12.32 25.85
N LEU A 166 -7.09 -12.12 25.99
CA LEU A 166 -7.76 -10.96 25.38
C LEU A 166 -7.12 -9.65 25.85
N LEU A 167 -6.65 -8.85 24.91
CA LEU A 167 -6.05 -7.55 25.23
C LEU A 167 -7.11 -6.52 25.65
N GLN A 168 -8.30 -6.61 25.05
CA GLN A 168 -9.42 -5.70 25.31
C GLN A 168 -10.73 -6.48 25.57
N PRO A 169 -10.91 -7.10 26.75
CA PRO A 169 -12.10 -7.91 27.03
C PRO A 169 -13.41 -7.10 27.03
N GLY A 170 -13.34 -5.78 27.16
CA GLY A 170 -14.49 -4.87 27.09
C GLY A 170 -14.86 -4.40 25.68
N TRP A 171 -14.19 -4.91 24.64
CA TRP A 171 -14.49 -4.53 23.26
C TRP A 171 -15.30 -5.61 22.54
N TRP A 172 -16.03 -5.19 21.51
CA TRP A 172 -16.69 -6.11 20.60
C TRP A 172 -15.65 -6.90 19.79
N ILE A 173 -15.86 -8.21 19.65
CA ILE A 173 -15.01 -9.05 18.82
C ILE A 173 -15.79 -9.93 17.87
N THR A 174 -15.19 -10.18 16.70
CA THR A 174 -15.77 -11.06 15.67
C THR A 174 -15.81 -12.52 16.14
N GLU A 175 -14.85 -12.96 16.97
CA GLU A 175 -14.69 -14.36 17.39
C GLU A 175 -15.91 -14.92 18.15
N CYS A 176 -16.66 -14.07 18.85
CA CYS A 176 -17.90 -14.45 19.53
C CYS A 176 -19.13 -13.65 19.09
N ALA A 177 -18.96 -12.65 18.21
CA ALA A 177 -19.98 -11.64 17.91
C ALA A 177 -20.59 -11.07 19.20
N CYS A 178 -19.71 -10.66 20.11
CA CYS A 178 -20.08 -10.25 21.47
C CYS A 178 -19.02 -9.32 22.07
N VAL A 179 -19.38 -8.67 23.18
CA VAL A 179 -18.41 -8.06 24.10
C VAL A 179 -18.12 -9.08 25.21
N PRO A 180 -16.92 -9.68 25.28
CA PRO A 180 -16.64 -10.78 26.21
C PRO A 180 -16.92 -10.45 27.68
N ALA A 181 -16.54 -9.25 28.14
CA ALA A 181 -16.76 -8.81 29.51
C ALA A 181 -18.25 -8.58 29.86
N GLU A 182 -19.12 -8.45 28.86
CA GLU A 182 -20.57 -8.22 29.04
C GLU A 182 -21.41 -9.47 28.76
N THR A 183 -20.78 -10.57 28.36
CA THR A 183 -21.47 -11.80 27.95
C THR A 183 -21.43 -12.84 29.08
N THR A 184 -22.57 -13.45 29.43
CA THR A 184 -22.67 -14.48 30.48
C THR A 184 -23.29 -15.78 29.93
N PRO A 185 -22.61 -16.95 30.07
CA PRO A 185 -21.25 -17.11 30.61
C PRO A 185 -20.21 -16.43 29.70
N ALA A 186 -19.07 -16.02 30.28
CA ALA A 186 -17.99 -15.41 29.50
C ALA A 186 -17.54 -16.38 28.38
N PRO A 187 -17.35 -15.89 27.15
CA PRO A 187 -16.97 -16.74 26.03
C PRO A 187 -15.55 -17.27 26.22
N VAL A 188 -15.32 -18.52 25.83
CA VAL A 188 -13.98 -19.08 25.70
C VAL A 188 -13.54 -18.89 24.26
N ILE A 189 -12.56 -18.03 24.03
CA ILE A 189 -12.02 -17.79 22.69
C ILE A 189 -10.97 -18.85 22.38
N ALA A 190 -11.13 -19.53 21.25
CA ALA A 190 -10.18 -20.52 20.77
C ALA A 190 -8.82 -19.84 20.50
N LYS A 191 -7.75 -20.51 20.92
CA LYS A 191 -6.37 -20.09 20.67
C LYS A 191 -5.68 -21.04 19.67
N PRO A 192 -4.79 -20.54 18.81
CA PRO A 192 -4.49 -19.12 18.61
C PRO A 192 -5.68 -18.36 18.03
N PHE A 193 -5.69 -17.04 18.23
CA PHE A 193 -6.56 -16.16 17.46
C PHE A 193 -6.29 -16.33 15.96
N ARG A 194 -7.25 -15.93 15.12
CA ARG A 194 -7.06 -15.97 13.66
C ARG A 194 -5.86 -15.08 13.29
N PRO A 195 -4.79 -15.64 12.71
CA PRO A 195 -3.60 -14.88 12.36
C PRO A 195 -3.86 -13.95 11.17
N ASN A 196 -3.12 -12.85 11.11
CA ASN A 196 -3.05 -11.94 9.98
C ASN A 196 -1.62 -11.41 9.82
N HIS A 197 -1.40 -10.55 8.82
CA HIS A 197 -0.08 -9.95 8.54
C HIS A 197 0.95 -11.04 8.22
N PHE A 198 0.61 -11.91 7.28
CA PHE A 198 1.33 -13.15 6.98
C PHE A 198 2.65 -12.96 6.24
N TYR A 199 2.78 -11.85 5.52
CA TYR A 199 3.89 -11.63 4.60
C TYR A 199 4.91 -10.65 5.18
N ASP A 200 6.10 -10.71 4.61
CA ASP A 200 7.24 -9.83 4.86
C ASP A 200 8.05 -9.68 3.56
N GLU A 201 8.94 -8.70 3.49
CA GLU A 201 9.83 -8.51 2.34
C GLU A 201 11.32 -8.62 2.69
N GLU A 202 12.09 -9.30 1.83
CA GLU A 202 13.55 -9.39 1.95
C GLU A 202 14.25 -8.95 0.66
N ARG A 203 15.32 -8.17 0.83
CA ARG A 203 16.00 -7.45 -0.26
C ARG A 203 17.43 -7.94 -0.47
N LEU A 204 17.83 -8.14 -1.72
CA LEU A 204 19.16 -8.65 -2.08
C LEU A 204 19.78 -7.93 -3.28
N LEU A 205 20.99 -7.40 -3.09
CA LEU A 205 21.88 -7.03 -4.20
C LEU A 205 22.48 -8.29 -4.83
N LEU A 206 22.33 -8.45 -6.15
CA LEU A 206 22.82 -9.62 -6.91
C LEU A 206 24.34 -9.58 -7.17
N GLY A 207 24.99 -8.46 -6.83
CA GLY A 207 26.45 -8.26 -6.94
C GLY A 207 26.98 -7.96 -8.33
N ARG A 208 26.12 -7.97 -9.36
CA ARG A 208 26.37 -7.47 -10.72
C ARG A 208 25.06 -7.17 -11.43
N THR A 209 25.11 -6.48 -12.55
CA THR A 209 23.94 -6.24 -13.41
C THR A 209 23.70 -7.42 -14.35
N TYR A 210 22.48 -7.93 -14.32
CA TYR A 210 21.90 -8.92 -15.22
C TYR A 210 21.04 -8.23 -16.26
N ARG A 211 20.77 -8.91 -17.37
CA ARG A 211 20.05 -8.37 -18.53
C ARG A 211 18.63 -8.90 -18.58
N ALA A 212 17.77 -8.23 -19.35
CA ALA A 212 16.48 -8.78 -19.72
C ALA A 212 16.65 -10.19 -20.32
N GLY A 213 15.79 -11.12 -19.92
CA GLY A 213 15.83 -12.53 -20.32
C GLY A 213 16.68 -13.44 -19.43
N ASP A 214 17.54 -12.91 -18.56
CA ASP A 214 18.20 -13.73 -17.53
C ASP A 214 17.15 -14.25 -16.53
N THR A 215 17.34 -15.46 -15.99
CA THR A 215 16.39 -16.07 -15.06
C THR A 215 16.83 -15.95 -13.61
N VAL A 216 15.92 -15.59 -12.70
CA VAL A 216 16.12 -15.58 -11.26
C VAL A 216 15.27 -16.69 -10.64
N ARG A 217 15.93 -17.70 -10.08
CA ARG A 217 15.28 -18.82 -9.41
C ARG A 217 15.35 -18.66 -7.90
N LEU A 218 14.20 -18.71 -7.25
CA LEU A 218 14.04 -18.75 -5.80
C LEU A 218 13.69 -20.19 -5.39
N THR A 219 14.55 -20.83 -4.59
CA THR A 219 14.40 -22.23 -4.18
C THR A 219 14.33 -22.32 -2.66
N ALA A 220 13.28 -22.96 -2.12
CA ALA A 220 13.28 -23.40 -0.74
C ALA A 220 14.25 -24.59 -0.63
N PRO A 221 15.39 -24.49 0.09
CA PRO A 221 16.38 -25.56 0.09
C PRO A 221 15.82 -26.86 0.67
N ALA A 222 16.24 -28.02 0.15
CA ALA A 222 15.76 -29.33 0.61
C ALA A 222 16.04 -29.60 2.11
N GLY A 223 17.05 -28.95 2.68
CA GLY A 223 17.38 -28.99 4.11
C GLY A 223 16.72 -27.90 4.95
N SER A 224 15.82 -27.09 4.38
CA SER A 224 15.09 -26.07 5.14
C SER A 224 14.25 -26.70 6.25
N ARG A 225 14.22 -26.05 7.42
CA ARG A 225 13.40 -26.47 8.56
C ARG A 225 11.99 -25.90 8.53
N ALA A 226 11.77 -24.85 7.73
CA ALA A 226 10.42 -24.33 7.51
C ALA A 226 9.60 -25.37 6.74
N ALA A 227 8.39 -25.66 7.23
CA ALA A 227 7.50 -26.63 6.61
C ALA A 227 7.09 -26.23 5.18
N TRP A 228 7.10 -24.92 4.90
CA TRP A 228 6.82 -24.34 3.60
C TRP A 228 7.41 -22.92 3.51
N THR A 229 7.53 -22.40 2.29
CA THR A 229 7.83 -21.01 1.97
C THR A 229 6.86 -20.56 0.89
N VAL A 230 6.09 -19.51 1.13
CA VAL A 230 5.24 -18.90 0.10
C VAL A 230 6.00 -17.74 -0.53
N ILE A 231 6.01 -17.68 -1.86
CA ILE A 231 6.52 -16.56 -2.64
C ILE A 231 5.33 -15.88 -3.29
N ASP A 232 5.21 -14.57 -3.09
CA ASP A 232 4.11 -13.74 -3.59
C ASP A 232 4.54 -12.94 -4.83
N VAL A 233 5.44 -11.97 -4.62
CA VAL A 233 5.94 -11.07 -5.68
C VAL A 233 7.45 -11.03 -5.68
N LEU A 234 8.04 -10.89 -6.88
CA LEU A 234 9.43 -10.49 -7.06
C LEU A 234 9.49 -9.10 -7.72
N ASP A 235 10.13 -8.16 -7.05
CA ASP A 235 10.45 -6.84 -7.58
C ASP A 235 11.90 -6.84 -8.08
N SER A 236 12.11 -6.52 -9.36
CA SER A 236 13.46 -6.44 -9.95
C SER A 236 13.87 -4.98 -10.22
N GLU A 237 15.03 -4.57 -9.70
CA GLU A 237 15.48 -3.18 -9.72
C GLU A 237 16.89 -3.04 -10.33
N LEU A 238 17.11 -1.95 -11.08
CA LEU A 238 18.45 -1.48 -11.44
C LEU A 238 18.89 -0.36 -10.50
N VAL A 239 19.53 -0.74 -9.41
CA VAL A 239 20.02 0.16 -8.37
C VAL A 239 21.23 0.95 -8.88
N PRO A 240 21.23 2.29 -8.81
CA PRO A 240 22.36 3.12 -9.19
C PRO A 240 23.52 2.97 -8.21
N LEU A 241 24.74 3.38 -8.59
CA LEU A 241 25.88 3.42 -7.67
C LEU A 241 25.61 4.30 -6.44
N PRO A 242 26.26 4.02 -5.28
CA PRO A 242 26.09 4.83 -4.09
C PRO A 242 26.52 6.27 -4.32
N LYS A 243 25.71 7.22 -3.86
CA LYS A 243 26.02 8.66 -3.89
C LYS A 243 27.12 8.98 -2.88
N ILE A 244 27.95 9.98 -3.19
CA ILE A 244 29.00 10.48 -2.31
C ILE A 244 28.82 12.00 -2.16
N ASP A 245 28.79 12.49 -0.93
CA ASP A 245 28.82 13.93 -0.62
C ASP A 245 30.14 14.28 0.10
N LEU A 246 31.05 14.93 -0.62
CA LEU A 246 32.38 15.30 -0.10
C LEU A 246 32.35 16.56 0.77
N LEU A 247 31.33 17.42 0.61
CA LEU A 247 31.20 18.69 1.36
C LEU A 247 30.07 18.57 2.38
N ALA A 248 30.27 17.67 3.35
CA ALA A 248 29.31 17.35 4.38
C ALA A 248 29.98 16.94 5.70
N ALA A 249 29.24 17.06 6.80
CA ALA A 249 29.56 16.45 8.08
C ALA A 249 29.33 14.93 7.96
N ASN A 250 30.37 14.20 7.58
CA ASN A 250 30.31 12.74 7.48
C ASN A 250 30.27 12.12 8.89
N VAL A 251 29.22 11.35 9.19
CA VAL A 251 29.00 10.75 10.52
C VAL A 251 30.16 9.88 11.01
N LEU A 252 30.95 9.30 10.11
CA LEU A 252 32.13 8.51 10.48
C LEU A 252 33.19 9.35 11.22
N ALA A 253 33.32 10.63 10.87
CA ALA A 253 34.25 11.55 11.56
C ALA A 253 33.81 11.85 13.01
N PHE A 254 32.56 11.54 13.35
CA PHE A 254 31.98 11.72 14.69
C PHE A 254 31.85 10.41 15.46
N GLY A 255 32.37 9.30 14.91
CA GLY A 255 32.45 8.00 15.57
C GLY A 255 31.32 7.04 15.26
N ALA A 256 30.48 7.32 14.25
CA ALA A 256 29.43 6.38 13.83
C ALA A 256 30.03 5.05 13.33
N ASP A 257 29.36 3.95 13.64
CA ASP A 257 29.81 2.59 13.31
C ASP A 257 29.02 2.05 12.11
N PRO A 258 29.63 1.96 10.91
CA PRO A 258 28.94 1.51 9.70
C PRO A 258 28.71 -0.01 9.65
N THR A 259 29.12 -0.74 10.69
CA THR A 259 28.86 -2.18 10.82
C THR A 259 27.60 -2.52 11.61
N GLY A 260 27.00 -1.53 12.30
CA GLY A 260 25.81 -1.69 13.13
C GLY A 260 26.08 -2.39 14.47
N ARG A 261 27.35 -2.65 14.82
CA ARG A 261 27.71 -3.31 16.08
C ARG A 261 27.60 -2.38 17.28
N ARG A 262 27.93 -1.11 17.13
CA ARG A 262 27.79 -0.07 18.14
C ARG A 262 26.71 0.93 17.75
N ASP A 263 26.05 1.47 18.76
CA ASP A 263 25.09 2.56 18.59
C ASP A 263 25.80 3.79 18.00
N SER A 264 25.15 4.40 17.00
CA SER A 264 25.61 5.55 16.24
C SER A 264 24.77 6.81 16.53
N ALA A 265 23.78 6.74 17.41
CA ALA A 265 22.91 7.87 17.73
C ALA A 265 23.68 9.11 18.22
N ASP A 266 24.61 8.95 19.16
CA ASP A 266 25.41 10.05 19.67
C ASP A 266 26.37 10.64 18.61
N ALA A 267 26.82 9.83 17.66
CA ALA A 267 27.65 10.29 16.56
C ALA A 267 26.83 11.11 15.55
N LEU A 268 25.58 10.68 15.29
CA LEU A 268 24.61 11.44 14.49
C LEU A 268 24.30 12.79 15.13
N ASP A 269 24.03 12.84 16.44
CA ASP A 269 23.77 14.09 17.15
C ASP A 269 24.95 15.06 17.07
N LYS A 270 26.18 14.57 17.24
CA LYS A 270 27.40 15.38 17.09
C LYS A 270 27.56 15.90 15.66
N ALA A 271 27.29 15.06 14.67
CA ALA A 271 27.35 15.44 13.25
C ALA A 271 26.29 16.51 12.92
N ILE A 272 25.05 16.34 13.39
CA ILE A 272 23.96 17.30 13.24
C ILE A 272 24.33 18.64 13.88
N ALA A 273 24.81 18.62 15.13
CA ALA A 273 25.21 19.83 15.83
C ALA A 273 26.35 20.57 15.11
N PHE A 274 27.33 19.84 14.57
CA PHE A 274 28.41 20.42 13.77
C PHE A 274 27.91 20.98 12.44
N ALA A 275 27.08 20.23 11.73
CA ALA A 275 26.48 20.60 10.46
C ALA A 275 25.69 21.92 10.58
N LYS A 276 24.86 22.06 11.63
CA LYS A 276 24.13 23.30 11.91
C LYS A 276 25.04 24.49 12.13
N ARG A 277 26.09 24.37 12.96
CA ARG A 277 27.05 25.46 13.22
C ARG A 277 27.85 25.87 11.99
N THR A 278 28.14 24.92 11.11
CA THR A 278 28.99 25.13 9.93
C THR A 278 28.22 25.32 8.63
N ARG A 279 26.87 25.25 8.67
CA ARG A 279 25.97 25.27 7.51
C ARG A 279 26.29 24.19 6.48
N LEU A 280 26.74 23.02 6.96
CA LEU A 280 26.94 21.83 6.15
C LEU A 280 25.72 20.91 6.24
N LYS A 281 25.64 19.95 5.31
CA LYS A 281 24.72 18.81 5.40
C LYS A 281 25.35 17.73 6.28
N VAL A 282 24.55 16.83 6.82
CA VAL A 282 25.01 15.56 7.37
C VAL A 282 25.02 14.52 6.26
N TYR A 283 26.14 13.81 6.11
CA TYR A 283 26.26 12.70 5.16
C TYR A 283 26.46 11.38 5.91
N VAL A 284 25.62 10.41 5.57
CA VAL A 284 25.70 9.04 6.07
C VAL A 284 26.16 8.15 4.91
N PRO A 285 27.40 7.64 4.93
CA PRO A 285 27.94 6.84 3.83
C PRO A 285 27.29 5.44 3.77
N PRO A 286 27.67 4.59 2.79
CA PRO A 286 27.26 3.19 2.78
C PRO A 286 27.64 2.48 4.09
N GLY A 287 26.71 1.69 4.62
CA GLY A 287 26.86 0.96 5.88
C GLY A 287 25.51 0.74 6.57
N THR A 288 25.55 -0.07 7.62
CA THR A 288 24.44 -0.24 8.56
C THR A 288 24.80 0.46 9.86
N PHE A 289 23.96 1.38 10.32
CA PHE A 289 24.19 2.19 11.51
C PHE A 289 23.12 1.86 12.52
N ARG A 290 23.53 1.33 13.68
CA ARG A 290 22.57 1.04 14.76
C ARG A 290 22.16 2.34 15.45
N VAL A 291 20.87 2.56 15.64
CA VAL A 291 20.28 3.72 16.33
C VAL A 291 19.09 3.20 17.14
N ASP A 292 19.25 3.11 18.45
CA ASP A 292 18.26 2.48 19.34
C ASP A 292 17.39 3.51 20.09
N ARG A 293 17.32 4.75 19.58
CA ARG A 293 16.49 5.85 20.09
C ARG A 293 16.17 6.87 19.00
N HIS A 294 15.21 7.75 19.24
CA HIS A 294 14.90 8.83 18.31
C HIS A 294 16.06 9.82 18.16
N ILE A 295 16.28 10.26 16.92
CA ILE A 295 17.19 11.35 16.55
C ILE A 295 16.34 12.60 16.34
N LEU A 296 16.55 13.62 17.19
CA LEU A 296 15.85 14.90 17.06
C LEU A 296 16.43 15.70 15.88
N VAL A 297 15.56 16.07 14.93
CA VAL A 297 15.93 16.82 13.73
C VAL A 297 15.23 18.17 13.69
N ASP A 298 16.00 19.23 13.43
CA ASP A 298 15.51 20.60 13.31
C ASP A 298 16.56 21.43 12.57
N ASP A 299 16.17 22.14 11.52
CA ASP A 299 17.05 22.97 10.67
C ASP A 299 18.29 22.21 10.19
N VAL A 300 18.08 21.06 9.52
CA VAL A 300 19.16 20.15 9.12
C VAL A 300 18.82 19.39 7.84
N THR A 301 19.83 19.15 7.00
CA THR A 301 19.75 18.21 5.88
C THR A 301 20.57 16.97 6.18
N ILE A 302 19.97 15.78 6.09
CA ILE A 302 20.62 14.47 6.26
C ILE A 302 20.49 13.68 4.96
N LYS A 303 21.62 13.27 4.40
CA LYS A 303 21.69 12.51 3.14
C LYS A 303 22.42 11.19 3.32
N GLY A 304 21.78 10.10 2.91
CA GLY A 304 22.44 8.81 2.73
C GLY A 304 23.00 8.63 1.31
N ALA A 305 23.69 7.52 1.09
CA ALA A 305 24.26 7.14 -0.20
C ALA A 305 23.23 6.48 -1.16
N GLY A 306 21.98 6.33 -0.74
CA GLY A 306 20.91 5.56 -1.37
C GLY A 306 20.38 4.49 -0.40
N HIS A 307 19.06 4.25 -0.38
CA HIS A 307 18.41 3.34 0.59
C HIS A 307 18.86 1.87 0.48
N TRP A 308 19.45 1.46 -0.65
CA TRP A 308 20.13 0.17 -0.80
C TRP A 308 21.49 0.09 -0.08
N TYR A 309 22.13 1.23 0.20
CA TYR A 309 23.51 1.33 0.69
C TYR A 309 23.63 1.85 2.11
N THR A 310 22.79 2.80 2.50
CA THR A 310 22.78 3.39 3.83
C THR A 310 21.55 2.90 4.59
N LYS A 311 21.76 2.12 5.65
CA LYS A 311 20.72 1.57 6.50
C LYS A 311 20.85 2.13 7.91
N ILE A 312 19.79 2.76 8.42
CA ILE A 312 19.67 3.12 9.83
C ILE A 312 18.74 2.08 10.46
N LYS A 313 19.28 1.27 11.38
CA LYS A 313 18.56 0.16 11.99
C LYS A 313 18.50 0.33 13.50
N GLY A 314 17.38 0.02 14.13
CA GLY A 314 17.27 0.10 15.59
C GLY A 314 16.52 -1.06 16.19
N ARG A 315 16.83 -1.37 17.45
CA ARG A 315 16.02 -2.25 18.27
C ARG A 315 14.88 -1.45 18.89
N GLN A 316 13.76 -2.11 19.13
CA GLN A 316 12.80 -1.64 20.13
C GLN A 316 13.44 -1.82 21.52
N VAL A 317 13.39 -0.78 22.34
CA VAL A 317 14.03 -0.70 23.65
C VAL A 317 13.02 -0.25 24.70
N ASP A 318 12.91 -1.01 25.78
CA ASP A 318 12.08 -0.67 26.93
C ASP A 318 12.57 0.62 27.59
N LEU A 319 11.62 1.53 27.84
CA LEU A 319 11.87 2.72 28.63
C LEU A 319 11.81 2.38 30.13
N PRO A 320 12.66 3.00 30.98
CA PRO A 320 12.63 2.74 32.42
C PRO A 320 11.33 3.21 33.10
N ALA A 321 10.60 4.13 32.45
CA ALA A 321 9.26 4.58 32.81
C ALA A 321 8.57 5.08 31.53
N PRO A 322 7.23 5.10 31.48
CA PRO A 322 6.51 5.64 30.33
C PRO A 322 6.91 7.09 30.03
N ALA A 323 7.08 7.42 28.76
CA ALA A 323 7.27 8.78 28.28
C ALA A 323 5.97 9.62 28.43
N PRO A 324 6.03 10.96 28.30
CA PRO A 324 4.84 11.81 28.44
C PRO A 324 3.69 11.50 27.48
N ASP A 325 4.00 10.94 26.31
CA ASP A 325 3.04 10.47 25.30
C ASP A 325 2.46 9.08 25.60
N GLY A 326 2.90 8.44 26.69
CA GLY A 326 2.51 7.09 27.08
C GLY A 326 3.35 5.97 26.46
N SER A 327 4.36 6.29 25.65
CA SER A 327 5.28 5.29 25.10
C SER A 327 6.00 4.57 26.23
N VAL A 328 6.02 3.24 26.17
CA VAL A 328 6.81 2.37 27.05
C VAL A 328 8.04 1.83 26.33
N HIS A 329 8.14 2.01 25.02
CA HIS A 329 9.33 1.72 24.23
C HIS A 329 9.84 2.91 23.41
N THR A 330 11.10 2.85 23.00
CA THR A 330 11.69 3.70 21.93
C THR A 330 12.40 2.81 20.92
N GLY A 331 12.82 3.38 19.78
CA GLY A 331 13.58 2.67 18.77
C GLY A 331 14.24 3.61 17.78
N VAL A 332 14.63 3.09 16.61
CA VAL A 332 15.11 3.96 15.52
C VAL A 332 14.00 4.93 15.08
N GLY A 333 14.36 6.19 14.85
CA GLY A 333 13.47 7.13 14.19
C GLY A 333 14.08 8.52 14.07
N PHE A 334 13.58 9.32 13.13
CA PHE A 334 13.93 10.73 12.99
C PHE A 334 12.73 11.60 13.36
N TYR A 335 12.83 12.37 14.44
CA TYR A 335 11.70 13.06 15.03
C TYR A 335 11.88 14.57 15.00
N GLY A 336 10.84 15.28 14.55
CA GLY A 336 10.66 16.69 14.85
C GLY A 336 10.37 16.90 16.33
N LYS A 337 10.53 18.14 16.80
CA LYS A 337 10.02 18.54 18.11
C LYS A 337 8.50 18.45 18.13
N ASP A 338 7.94 18.34 19.33
CA ASP A 338 6.50 18.43 19.54
C ASP A 338 5.97 19.77 19.03
N ALA A 339 4.77 19.77 18.44
CA ALA A 339 4.14 20.99 17.96
C ALA A 339 3.92 22.01 19.09
N ALA A 340 3.64 21.54 20.31
CA ALA A 340 3.50 22.36 21.52
C ALA A 340 4.79 23.12 21.89
N ASP A 341 5.95 22.57 21.54
CA ASP A 341 7.27 23.17 21.76
C ASP A 341 7.76 24.01 20.57
N GLY A 342 6.84 24.34 19.65
CA GLY A 342 7.08 25.14 18.45
C GLY A 342 7.40 24.32 17.20
N GLY A 343 7.48 22.99 17.31
CA GLY A 343 7.79 22.08 16.21
C GLY A 343 9.20 22.25 15.64
N SER A 344 9.59 21.30 14.79
CA SER A 344 10.80 21.42 13.98
C SER A 344 10.49 22.04 12.62
N ARG A 345 11.51 22.62 11.99
CA ARG A 345 11.39 23.20 10.64
C ARG A 345 12.63 22.99 9.79
N ASN A 346 12.49 23.13 8.46
CA ASN A 346 13.61 23.10 7.51
C ASN A 346 14.45 21.80 7.64
N VAL A 347 13.75 20.67 7.76
CA VAL A 347 14.36 19.33 7.85
C VAL A 347 14.30 18.67 6.47
N HIS A 348 15.43 18.14 6.00
CA HIS A 348 15.52 17.49 4.70
C HIS A 348 16.18 16.11 4.83
N LEU A 349 15.39 15.04 4.72
CA LEU A 349 15.86 13.65 4.85
C LEU A 349 15.83 12.97 3.48
N SER A 350 16.94 12.34 3.07
CA SER A 350 16.94 11.61 1.79
C SER A 350 17.96 10.48 1.66
N GLY A 351 17.62 9.46 0.89
CA GLY A 351 18.55 8.46 0.38
C GLY A 351 19.09 7.47 1.40
N PHE A 352 18.29 7.04 2.37
CA PHE A 352 18.65 5.97 3.31
C PHE A 352 17.43 5.10 3.66
N ALA A 353 17.68 3.91 4.18
CA ALA A 353 16.66 3.04 4.73
C ALA A 353 16.54 3.22 6.25
N ILE A 354 15.33 3.03 6.78
CA ILE A 354 15.02 2.89 8.20
C ILE A 354 14.46 1.48 8.41
N GLU A 355 15.09 0.70 9.29
CA GLU A 355 14.69 -0.66 9.63
C GLU A 355 14.44 -0.73 11.15
N GLY A 356 13.17 -0.83 11.55
CA GLY A 356 12.78 -1.01 12.95
C GLY A 356 12.94 -2.45 13.44
N ASP A 357 12.44 -2.70 14.66
CA ASP A 357 12.35 -4.03 15.26
C ASP A 357 11.03 -4.18 16.04
N VAL A 358 9.95 -3.62 15.48
CA VAL A 358 8.61 -3.63 16.07
C VAL A 358 7.89 -4.91 15.61
N ARG A 359 7.32 -5.66 16.55
CA ARG A 359 6.76 -7.01 16.29
C ARG A 359 5.31 -7.18 16.69
N GLU A 360 4.76 -6.20 17.39
CA GLU A 360 3.38 -6.15 17.81
C GLU A 360 2.89 -4.71 17.80
N ARG A 361 1.56 -4.52 17.89
CA ARG A 361 0.97 -3.18 17.89
C ARG A 361 0.77 -2.74 19.33
N ILE A 362 1.49 -1.69 19.72
CA ILE A 362 1.24 -0.93 20.94
C ILE A 362 0.98 0.50 20.51
N ASP A 363 -0.29 0.93 20.53
CA ASP A 363 -0.68 2.20 19.90
C ASP A 363 -0.01 3.42 20.54
N THR A 364 0.22 3.39 21.85
CA THR A 364 0.86 4.48 22.59
C THR A 364 2.33 4.65 22.25
N ASP A 365 3.01 3.62 21.76
CA ASP A 365 4.45 3.70 21.49
C ASP A 365 4.75 4.50 20.23
N GLN A 366 5.60 5.51 20.36
CA GLN A 366 6.14 6.27 19.24
C GLN A 366 7.35 5.57 18.59
N VAL A 367 7.23 4.30 18.21
CA VAL A 367 8.29 3.55 17.51
C VAL A 367 8.10 3.60 15.99
N ASN A 368 8.00 4.82 15.46
CA ASN A 368 7.76 5.10 14.04
C ASN A 368 9.08 5.43 13.33
N GLY A 369 9.12 5.28 12.00
CA GLY A 369 10.32 5.64 11.24
C GLY A 369 10.61 7.15 11.27
N ILE A 370 9.57 7.97 11.15
CA ILE A 370 9.64 9.44 11.24
C ILE A 370 8.44 9.93 12.06
N GLY A 371 8.63 10.94 12.91
CA GLY A 371 7.50 11.55 13.59
C GLY A 371 7.70 12.96 14.12
N GLY A 372 6.75 13.42 14.94
CA GLY A 372 6.69 14.79 15.47
C GLY A 372 6.24 15.82 14.43
N ALA A 373 6.48 17.10 14.71
CA ALA A 373 6.07 18.20 13.82
C ALA A 373 7.23 18.68 12.92
N LEU A 374 7.08 18.64 11.60
CA LEU A 374 8.12 18.98 10.61
C LEU A 374 7.64 20.02 9.58
N SER A 375 7.62 21.30 9.94
CA SER A 375 7.22 22.36 9.00
C SER A 375 8.29 22.66 7.94
N ASP A 376 7.90 23.11 6.75
CA ASP A 376 8.81 23.54 5.68
C ASP A 376 9.92 22.51 5.38
N SER A 377 9.55 21.24 5.29
CA SER A 377 10.47 20.10 5.32
C SER A 377 10.26 19.16 4.12
N THR A 378 11.27 18.35 3.81
CA THR A 378 11.19 17.36 2.72
C THR A 378 11.70 15.98 3.15
N ILE A 379 11.00 14.94 2.75
CA ILE A 379 11.40 13.54 2.95
C ILE A 379 11.35 12.85 1.59
N THR A 380 12.49 12.38 1.08
CA THR A 380 12.56 11.88 -0.30
C THR A 380 13.46 10.67 -0.47
N GLY A 381 13.02 9.63 -1.20
CA GLY A 381 13.90 8.52 -1.56
C GLY A 381 14.29 7.65 -0.38
N LEU A 382 13.39 7.47 0.59
CA LEU A 382 13.60 6.58 1.74
C LEU A 382 13.03 5.19 1.48
N HIS A 383 13.48 4.23 2.28
CA HIS A 383 12.86 2.92 2.41
C HIS A 383 12.61 2.64 3.89
N ILE A 384 11.37 2.39 4.30
CA ILE A 384 11.01 2.22 5.72
C ILE A 384 10.31 0.87 5.91
N GLN A 385 10.76 0.09 6.88
CA GLN A 385 10.16 -1.20 7.23
C GLN A 385 10.27 -1.53 8.73
N HIS A 386 9.38 -2.39 9.21
CA HIS A 386 9.40 -2.96 10.57
C HIS A 386 9.30 -1.94 11.71
N THR A 387 8.61 -0.83 11.44
CA THR A 387 8.22 0.19 12.43
C THR A 387 6.72 0.03 12.75
N LYS A 388 6.22 0.68 13.81
CA LYS A 388 4.77 0.70 14.07
C LYS A 388 4.06 1.41 12.92
N VAL A 389 4.45 2.66 12.70
CA VAL A 389 4.01 3.49 11.58
C VAL A 389 5.24 3.93 10.80
N GLY A 390 5.12 4.03 9.47
CA GLY A 390 6.22 4.53 8.65
C GLY A 390 6.55 5.97 9.00
N MET A 391 5.54 6.85 8.96
CA MET A 391 5.63 8.26 9.34
C MET A 391 4.36 8.76 10.05
N TRP A 392 4.47 9.17 11.32
CA TRP A 392 3.35 9.72 12.09
C TRP A 392 3.61 11.18 12.45
N PHE A 393 2.84 12.09 11.87
CA PHE A 393 3.04 13.53 12.07
C PHE A 393 1.98 14.10 12.99
N ASP A 394 2.41 14.63 14.14
CA ASP A 394 1.55 15.36 15.07
C ASP A 394 1.65 16.85 14.81
N GLY A 395 0.59 17.43 14.24
CA GLY A 395 0.48 18.86 14.02
C GLY A 395 0.10 19.66 15.29
N PRO A 396 -0.10 20.98 15.16
CA PRO A 396 -0.12 21.74 13.91
C PRO A 396 1.26 21.88 13.26
N MET A 397 1.31 21.68 11.94
CA MET A 397 2.50 21.87 11.11
C MET A 397 2.10 22.16 9.66
N LYS A 398 3.04 22.62 8.83
CA LYS A 398 2.71 22.95 7.43
C LYS A 398 3.84 22.73 6.43
N ASN A 399 3.47 22.64 5.14
CA ASN A 399 4.41 22.62 4.02
C ASN A 399 5.46 21.50 4.11
N LEU A 400 5.02 20.31 4.54
CA LEU A 400 5.81 19.08 4.44
C LEU A 400 5.62 18.45 3.06
N ARG A 401 6.72 18.01 2.43
CA ARG A 401 6.70 17.32 1.14
C ARG A 401 7.37 15.95 1.27
N ILE A 402 6.60 14.89 1.04
CA ILE A 402 7.07 13.50 1.03
C ILE A 402 7.00 12.98 -0.40
N SER A 403 8.11 12.45 -0.92
CA SER A 403 8.14 11.91 -2.28
C SER A 403 9.04 10.69 -2.46
N ASP A 404 8.81 9.92 -3.52
CA ASP A 404 9.71 8.87 -4.02
C ASP A 404 10.13 7.86 -2.94
N THR A 405 9.22 7.56 -1.99
CA THR A 405 9.53 6.76 -0.80
C THR A 405 8.84 5.41 -0.89
N ILE A 406 9.50 4.38 -0.37
CA ILE A 406 8.98 3.01 -0.28
C ILE A 406 8.75 2.71 1.21
N ILE A 407 7.53 2.34 1.59
CA ILE A 407 7.18 1.95 2.96
C ILE A 407 6.52 0.58 2.91
N VAL A 408 7.14 -0.40 3.56
CA VAL A 408 6.64 -1.78 3.56
C VAL A 408 6.58 -2.33 4.97
N ASP A 409 5.74 -3.33 5.21
CA ASP A 409 5.74 -4.14 6.44
C ASP A 409 5.61 -3.30 7.72
N GLN A 410 4.54 -2.49 7.77
CA GLN A 410 4.16 -1.69 8.93
C GLN A 410 3.08 -2.40 9.74
N ILE A 411 3.16 -2.33 11.06
CA ILE A 411 2.15 -2.94 11.94
C ILE A 411 0.87 -2.09 12.04
N ALA A 412 0.96 -0.80 11.73
CA ALA A 412 -0.15 0.13 11.60
C ALA A 412 -0.02 0.89 10.26
N ASP A 413 -0.29 2.20 10.26
CA ASP A 413 -0.30 3.03 9.07
C ASP A 413 1.06 3.12 8.36
N ALA A 414 1.08 3.43 7.06
CA ALA A 414 2.34 3.87 6.43
C ALA A 414 2.62 5.34 6.74
N ILE A 415 1.64 6.23 6.50
CA ILE A 415 1.76 7.66 6.77
C ILE A 415 0.45 8.18 7.36
N ASN A 416 0.54 8.91 8.48
CA ASN A 416 -0.60 9.61 9.06
C ASN A 416 -0.30 11.11 9.25
N PHE A 417 -1.13 11.96 8.65
CA PHE A 417 -1.21 13.39 8.96
C PHE A 417 -2.21 13.59 10.09
N HIS A 418 -1.71 13.66 11.32
CA HIS A 418 -2.52 13.73 12.53
C HIS A 418 -2.60 15.18 13.07
N GLY A 419 -3.82 15.69 13.20
CA GLY A 419 -4.12 16.90 13.98
C GLY A 419 -3.51 18.21 13.45
N GLY A 420 -4.14 18.83 12.43
CA GLY A 420 -3.81 20.20 12.02
C GLY A 420 -2.60 20.32 11.09
N VAL A 421 -2.34 19.30 10.28
CA VAL A 421 -1.36 19.35 9.18
C VAL A 421 -1.91 20.18 8.02
N ARG A 422 -1.11 21.09 7.46
CA ARG A 422 -1.55 22.01 6.40
C ARG A 422 -0.63 22.05 5.18
N ASP A 423 -1.19 22.30 4.01
CA ASP A 423 -0.46 22.59 2.77
C ASP A 423 0.67 21.57 2.47
N SER A 424 0.45 20.31 2.87
CA SER A 424 1.46 19.25 2.84
C SER A 424 1.08 18.17 1.83
N SER A 425 2.07 17.45 1.30
CA SER A 425 1.82 16.47 0.26
C SER A 425 2.61 15.18 0.41
N VAL A 426 1.98 14.07 0.04
CA VAL A 426 2.60 12.76 -0.17
C VAL A 426 2.41 12.40 -1.64
N THR A 427 3.52 12.27 -2.36
CA THR A 427 3.48 11.99 -3.80
C THR A 427 4.41 10.88 -4.21
N ASP A 428 4.07 10.13 -5.26
CA ASP A 428 4.98 9.14 -5.87
C ASP A 428 5.57 8.16 -4.82
N THR A 429 4.75 7.76 -3.84
CA THR A 429 5.14 6.89 -2.72
C THR A 429 4.50 5.51 -2.89
N PHE A 430 5.30 4.46 -2.66
CA PHE A 430 4.88 3.07 -2.72
C PHE A 430 4.70 2.53 -1.30
N VAL A 431 3.54 1.95 -1.03
CA VAL A 431 3.16 1.36 0.24
C VAL A 431 2.71 -0.08 0.02
N ARG A 432 3.25 -1.04 0.78
CA ARG A 432 2.76 -2.43 0.76
C ARG A 432 2.70 -3.03 2.16
N ASN A 433 1.71 -3.88 2.42
CA ASN A 433 1.63 -4.71 3.63
C ASN A 433 1.58 -3.89 4.94
N THR A 434 0.64 -2.94 5.04
CA THR A 434 0.37 -2.21 6.28
C THR A 434 -0.64 -2.95 7.16
N GLY A 435 -0.54 -2.78 8.48
CA GLY A 435 -1.47 -3.34 9.46
C GLY A 435 -2.59 -2.37 9.87
N ASP A 436 -2.73 -1.24 9.16
CA ASP A 436 -3.83 -0.27 9.21
C ASP A 436 -3.81 0.57 7.91
N ASP A 437 -4.42 1.76 7.92
CA ASP A 437 -4.51 2.70 6.81
C ASP A 437 -3.17 2.92 6.10
N GLY A 438 -3.11 2.68 4.79
CA GLY A 438 -1.90 2.95 4.01
C GLY A 438 -1.49 4.42 4.11
N LEU A 439 -2.37 5.33 3.72
CA LEU A 439 -2.19 6.78 3.86
C LEU A 439 -3.41 7.40 4.54
N ALA A 440 -3.21 8.09 5.66
CA ALA A 440 -4.29 8.69 6.44
C ALA A 440 -4.12 10.20 6.62
N MET A 441 -5.24 10.92 6.56
CA MET A 441 -5.36 12.26 7.12
C MET A 441 -6.38 12.21 8.26
N TRP A 442 -5.90 12.28 9.50
CA TRP A 442 -6.77 12.30 10.68
C TRP A 442 -6.84 13.70 11.29
N ALA A 443 -7.92 14.42 11.01
CA ALA A 443 -8.15 15.77 11.52
C ALA A 443 -8.63 15.77 13.00
N GLU A 444 -7.97 15.01 13.88
CA GLU A 444 -8.33 14.94 15.29
C GLU A 444 -8.17 16.31 15.96
N LYS A 445 -9.27 16.87 16.50
CA LYS A 445 -9.35 18.16 17.22
C LYS A 445 -8.90 19.42 16.46
N ASN A 446 -8.15 19.26 15.37
CA ASN A 446 -7.59 20.32 14.55
C ASN A 446 -7.69 19.92 13.08
N ALA A 447 -8.31 20.80 12.28
CA ALA A 447 -8.58 20.52 10.88
C ALA A 447 -7.30 20.39 10.05
N ASN A 448 -7.12 19.23 9.41
CA ASN A 448 -6.16 19.08 8.31
C ASN A 448 -6.65 19.89 7.10
N THR A 449 -5.81 20.78 6.56
CA THR A 449 -6.23 21.75 5.52
C THR A 449 -5.31 21.74 4.30
N GLY A 450 -5.86 21.69 3.09
CA GLY A 450 -5.06 21.94 1.88
C GLY A 450 -4.01 20.86 1.57
N ASN A 451 -4.19 19.65 2.09
CA ASN A 451 -3.21 18.56 1.91
C ASN A 451 -3.50 17.74 0.65
N THR A 452 -2.49 17.08 0.12
CA THR A 452 -2.60 16.29 -1.11
C THR A 452 -1.92 14.92 -0.99
N PHE A 453 -2.65 13.85 -1.27
CA PHE A 453 -2.08 12.53 -1.58
C PHE A 453 -2.21 12.27 -3.07
N ALA A 454 -1.10 12.25 -3.82
CA ALA A 454 -1.14 12.09 -5.27
C ALA A 454 -0.16 11.09 -5.86
N ARG A 455 -0.61 10.30 -6.85
CA ARG A 455 0.23 9.32 -7.56
C ARG A 455 0.95 8.35 -6.62
N ASN A 456 0.28 7.87 -5.59
CA ASN A 456 0.82 6.86 -4.70
C ASN A 456 0.28 5.48 -5.08
N THR A 457 1.08 4.43 -4.85
CA THR A 457 0.60 3.04 -4.92
C THR A 457 0.47 2.50 -3.51
N VAL A 458 -0.71 1.99 -3.15
CA VAL A 458 -0.95 1.31 -1.86
C VAL A 458 -1.46 -0.09 -2.13
N GLN A 459 -0.77 -1.11 -1.63
CA GLN A 459 -1.07 -2.49 -1.95
C GLN A 459 -1.14 -3.36 -0.69
N SER A 460 -2.18 -4.20 -0.61
CA SER A 460 -2.36 -5.18 0.45
C SER A 460 -2.33 -4.62 1.89
N PRO A 461 -3.08 -3.54 2.22
CA PRO A 461 -3.34 -3.21 3.61
C PRO A 461 -4.15 -4.36 4.24
N VAL A 462 -3.60 -4.95 5.30
CA VAL A 462 -4.15 -6.12 5.99
C VAL A 462 -5.40 -5.76 6.81
N LEU A 463 -5.43 -4.54 7.33
CA LEU A 463 -6.54 -3.96 8.08
C LEU A 463 -6.83 -2.57 7.52
N ALA A 464 -8.08 -2.12 7.67
CA ALA A 464 -8.51 -0.76 7.37
C ALA A 464 -8.32 -0.43 5.88
N ASN A 465 -7.85 0.76 5.55
CA ASN A 465 -8.00 1.30 4.21
C ASN A 465 -6.68 1.46 3.44
N GLY A 466 -6.78 1.62 2.12
CA GLY A 466 -5.63 2.08 1.35
C GLY A 466 -5.34 3.55 1.59
N ILE A 467 -6.34 4.41 1.38
CA ILE A 467 -6.28 5.84 1.70
C ILE A 467 -7.53 6.24 2.48
N ALA A 468 -7.34 6.86 3.65
CA ALA A 468 -8.42 7.34 4.51
C ALA A 468 -8.32 8.83 4.79
N ILE A 469 -9.44 9.53 4.61
CA ILE A 469 -9.59 10.94 5.01
C ILE A 469 -10.63 10.99 6.13
N TYR A 470 -10.20 11.38 7.32
CA TYR A 470 -11.06 11.61 8.47
C TYR A 470 -11.19 13.11 8.70
N GLY A 471 -12.28 13.69 8.19
CA GLY A 471 -12.57 15.12 8.33
C GLY A 471 -11.62 16.07 7.59
N GLY A 472 -11.60 17.33 8.01
CA GLY A 472 -10.70 18.36 7.47
C GLY A 472 -11.30 19.25 6.36
N THR A 473 -10.45 20.03 5.69
CA THR A 473 -10.89 21.10 4.77
C THR A 473 -10.01 21.18 3.53
N ASP A 474 -10.62 21.27 2.34
CA ASP A 474 -9.90 21.53 1.08
C ASP A 474 -8.76 20.54 0.77
N ASN A 475 -8.98 19.25 1.01
CA ASN A 475 -7.98 18.19 0.78
C ASN A 475 -8.17 17.51 -0.60
N THR A 476 -7.11 16.88 -1.11
CA THR A 476 -7.09 16.23 -2.42
C THR A 476 -6.47 14.84 -2.38
N VAL A 477 -7.12 13.86 -3.02
CA VAL A 477 -6.63 12.51 -3.26
C VAL A 477 -6.67 12.24 -4.77
N SER A 478 -5.51 12.20 -5.43
CA SER A 478 -5.47 12.18 -6.90
C SER A 478 -4.50 11.19 -7.55
N GLY A 479 -4.93 10.50 -8.60
CA GLY A 479 -4.02 9.69 -9.43
C GLY A 479 -3.42 8.48 -8.73
N ASN A 480 -3.98 8.00 -7.62
CA ASN A 480 -3.42 6.89 -6.83
C ASN A 480 -3.84 5.52 -7.41
N LEU A 481 -3.05 4.48 -7.15
CA LEU A 481 -3.38 3.08 -7.41
C LEU A 481 -3.51 2.37 -6.07
N ILE A 482 -4.69 1.86 -5.74
CA ILE A 482 -4.95 1.18 -4.48
C ILE A 482 -5.44 -0.23 -4.77
N ALA A 483 -4.74 -1.22 -4.26
CA ALA A 483 -5.04 -2.62 -4.54
C ALA A 483 -5.07 -3.46 -3.28
N ASP A 484 -5.90 -4.48 -3.35
CA ASP A 484 -5.88 -5.61 -2.44
C ASP A 484 -6.13 -5.35 -0.93
N PRO A 485 -6.99 -4.40 -0.49
CA PRO A 485 -7.35 -4.31 0.93
C PRO A 485 -7.99 -5.61 1.42
N VAL A 486 -7.76 -6.01 2.68
CA VAL A 486 -8.11 -7.37 3.14
C VAL A 486 -9.37 -7.40 4.01
N ARG A 487 -9.46 -6.60 5.09
CA ARG A 487 -10.60 -6.58 6.02
C ARG A 487 -10.79 -5.26 6.74
N GLU A 488 -12.01 -5.02 7.24
CA GLU A 488 -12.38 -3.89 8.13
C GLU A 488 -12.05 -2.48 7.58
N GLY A 489 -11.97 -2.40 6.25
CA GLY A 489 -11.79 -1.19 5.46
C GLY A 489 -11.58 -1.54 3.99
N SER A 490 -11.36 -0.54 3.14
CA SER A 490 -11.34 -0.74 1.69
C SER A 490 -10.36 0.23 1.00
N ALA A 491 -10.38 0.37 -0.32
CA ALA A 491 -9.38 1.18 -0.99
C ALA A 491 -9.43 2.66 -0.60
N LEU A 492 -10.60 3.30 -0.69
CA LEU A 492 -10.78 4.72 -0.40
C LEU A 492 -11.83 4.92 0.69
N HIS A 493 -11.49 5.68 1.73
CA HIS A 493 -12.39 5.97 2.83
C HIS A 493 -12.56 7.46 3.10
N VAL A 494 -13.83 7.87 3.27
CA VAL A 494 -14.22 9.21 3.73
C VAL A 494 -15.01 9.03 5.03
N GLY A 495 -14.34 9.24 6.16
CA GLY A 495 -14.88 8.96 7.48
C GLY A 495 -15.16 10.22 8.29
N ALA A 496 -16.39 10.40 8.74
CA ALA A 496 -16.75 11.38 9.76
C ALA A 496 -16.81 10.69 11.13
N ARG A 497 -15.63 10.26 11.60
CA ARG A 497 -15.44 9.46 12.82
C ARG A 497 -14.14 9.81 13.55
N PHE A 498 -13.91 9.17 14.69
CA PHE A 498 -12.70 9.29 15.51
C PHE A 498 -12.46 10.71 16.06
N GLY A 499 -13.53 11.44 16.39
CA GLY A 499 -13.41 12.80 16.92
C GLY A 499 -12.76 13.79 15.96
N ALA A 500 -12.76 13.48 14.66
CA ALA A 500 -12.21 14.36 13.63
C ALA A 500 -13.08 15.61 13.42
N GLU A 501 -12.44 16.73 13.10
CA GLU A 501 -13.13 17.96 12.67
C GLU A 501 -13.96 17.71 11.41
N ALA A 502 -15.17 18.26 11.34
CA ALA A 502 -16.09 18.08 10.22
C ALA A 502 -15.45 18.38 8.86
N PHE A 503 -15.89 17.67 7.82
CA PHE A 503 -15.57 18.03 6.44
C PHE A 503 -16.10 19.43 6.13
N ARG A 504 -15.24 20.30 5.58
CA ARG A 504 -15.61 21.64 5.10
C ARG A 504 -14.92 21.93 3.77
N GLY A 505 -15.44 22.94 3.06
CA GLY A 505 -14.91 23.30 1.75
C GLY A 505 -15.11 22.14 0.77
N ARG A 506 -14.06 21.82 0.01
CA ARG A 506 -14.08 20.76 -1.00
C ARG A 506 -13.17 19.58 -0.65
N LEU A 507 -13.60 18.36 -0.96
CA LEU A 507 -12.74 17.18 -1.02
C LEU A 507 -12.74 16.64 -2.45
N ASP A 508 -11.58 16.71 -3.11
CA ASP A 508 -11.41 16.20 -4.47
C ASP A 508 -10.78 14.80 -4.43
N ILE A 509 -11.48 13.81 -4.99
CA ILE A 509 -11.01 12.43 -5.13
C ILE A 509 -11.02 12.11 -6.62
N THR A 510 -9.87 12.24 -7.28
CA THR A 510 -9.80 12.26 -8.75
C THR A 510 -8.78 11.30 -9.34
N ASP A 511 -9.05 10.70 -10.50
CA ASP A 511 -8.06 9.89 -11.23
C ASP A 511 -7.51 8.66 -10.48
N ASN A 512 -8.17 8.16 -9.45
CA ASN A 512 -7.67 7.00 -8.71
C ASN A 512 -8.15 5.69 -9.36
N ALA A 513 -7.31 4.66 -9.35
CA ALA A 513 -7.68 3.28 -9.64
C ALA A 513 -7.77 2.51 -8.33
N THR A 514 -8.88 1.81 -8.11
CA THR A 514 -8.98 0.80 -7.07
C THR A 514 -9.10 -0.58 -7.70
N VAL A 515 -8.51 -1.58 -7.06
CA VAL A 515 -8.42 -2.93 -7.60
C VAL A 515 -8.72 -3.93 -6.50
N ARG A 516 -9.58 -4.92 -6.78
CA ARG A 516 -9.87 -6.02 -5.84
C ARG A 516 -10.26 -5.53 -4.44
N SER A 517 -11.01 -4.44 -4.44
CA SER A 517 -11.41 -3.68 -3.25
C SER A 517 -12.82 -4.04 -2.80
N GLY A 518 -13.39 -3.28 -1.85
CA GLY A 518 -14.71 -3.52 -1.29
C GLY A 518 -14.71 -4.80 -0.47
N THR A 519 -14.02 -4.80 0.68
CA THR A 519 -13.80 -6.00 1.50
C THR A 519 -15.05 -6.43 2.25
N TYR A 520 -14.98 -7.58 2.92
CA TYR A 520 -16.00 -7.98 3.88
C TYR A 520 -15.77 -7.31 5.24
N GLU A 521 -16.77 -6.58 5.74
CA GLU A 521 -16.75 -6.01 7.09
C GLU A 521 -17.30 -7.06 8.07
N LEU A 522 -16.43 -7.53 8.96
CA LEU A 522 -16.68 -8.68 9.81
C LEU A 522 -17.64 -8.40 10.98
N ASN A 523 -17.74 -7.15 11.42
CA ASN A 523 -18.59 -6.75 12.54
C ASN A 523 -20.05 -6.58 12.11
N TRP A 524 -20.28 -5.95 10.97
CA TRP A 524 -21.59 -5.71 10.36
C TRP A 524 -22.05 -6.87 9.48
N ASN A 525 -21.12 -7.77 9.09
CA ASN A 525 -21.40 -8.93 8.26
C ASN A 525 -22.01 -8.53 6.90
N ILE A 526 -21.38 -7.52 6.27
CA ILE A 526 -21.76 -6.93 4.97
C ILE A 526 -20.52 -6.61 4.13
N GLY A 527 -20.73 -6.40 2.84
CA GLY A 527 -19.69 -5.94 1.92
C GLY A 527 -19.51 -4.42 1.90
N LEU A 528 -18.26 -3.96 1.94
CA LEU A 528 -17.90 -2.56 1.77
C LEU A 528 -17.89 -2.13 0.29
N GLY A 529 -17.83 -0.82 0.08
CA GLY A 529 -17.54 -0.20 -1.21
C GLY A 529 -16.04 -0.12 -1.48
N ALA A 530 -15.61 -0.16 -2.75
CA ALA A 530 -14.25 0.19 -3.15
C ALA A 530 -13.89 1.61 -2.67
N ILE A 531 -14.84 2.52 -2.81
CA ILE A 531 -14.91 3.76 -2.03
C ILE A 531 -16.09 3.67 -1.05
N TRP A 532 -15.88 4.08 0.19
CA TRP A 532 -16.94 4.08 1.19
C TRP A 532 -16.94 5.32 2.09
N PHE A 533 -18.14 5.81 2.34
CA PHE A 533 -18.44 7.01 3.15
C PHE A 533 -19.09 6.56 4.44
N PHE A 534 -18.54 7.00 5.57
CA PHE A 534 -19.04 6.60 6.87
C PHE A 534 -19.31 7.81 7.77
N ALA A 535 -20.58 8.09 8.02
CA ALA A 535 -21.01 9.07 9.00
C ALA A 535 -21.29 8.39 10.35
N LEU A 536 -20.45 8.66 11.34
CA LEU A 536 -20.55 8.07 12.69
C LEU A 536 -20.76 9.13 13.76
N ASP A 537 -19.86 10.12 13.82
CA ASP A 537 -19.85 11.14 14.87
C ASP A 537 -20.62 12.41 14.44
N GLN A 538 -20.75 12.62 13.13
CA GLN A 538 -21.30 13.83 12.52
C GLN A 538 -21.74 13.57 11.07
N ASP A 539 -22.47 14.54 10.52
CA ASP A 539 -22.90 14.53 9.12
C ASP A 539 -21.72 14.64 8.15
N ILE A 540 -21.90 14.08 6.96
CA ILE A 540 -21.08 14.41 5.79
C ILE A 540 -21.94 15.30 4.89
N ASP A 541 -21.61 16.59 4.82
CA ASP A 541 -22.33 17.64 4.08
C ASP A 541 -21.37 18.70 3.50
N ALA A 542 -20.19 18.25 3.04
CA ALA A 542 -19.23 19.08 2.33
C ALA A 542 -19.36 18.87 0.82
N ASP A 543 -18.66 19.69 0.03
CA ASP A 543 -18.57 19.52 -1.42
C ASP A 543 -17.58 18.38 -1.75
N ILE A 544 -18.05 17.14 -1.87
CA ILE A 544 -17.18 15.98 -2.17
C ILE A 544 -17.33 15.59 -3.64
N ARG A 545 -16.22 15.65 -4.37
CA ARG A 545 -16.16 15.38 -5.81
C ARG A 545 -15.34 14.12 -6.08
N VAL A 546 -16.01 13.06 -6.53
CA VAL A 546 -15.38 11.81 -6.96
C VAL A 546 -15.42 11.80 -8.49
N THR A 547 -14.29 12.06 -9.16
CA THR A 547 -14.25 12.29 -10.61
C THR A 547 -13.18 11.46 -11.32
N ARG A 548 -13.51 10.79 -12.44
CA ARG A 548 -12.51 10.02 -13.24
C ARG A 548 -11.80 8.90 -12.47
N ASN A 549 -12.49 8.26 -11.53
CA ASN A 549 -11.93 7.10 -10.81
C ASN A 549 -12.39 5.81 -11.51
N ASP A 550 -11.52 4.80 -11.52
CA ASP A 550 -11.90 3.46 -11.99
C ASP A 550 -11.91 2.49 -10.81
N PHE A 551 -12.98 1.73 -10.69
CA PHE A 551 -13.17 0.70 -9.67
C PHE A 551 -13.18 -0.66 -10.34
N LEU A 552 -12.10 -1.42 -10.16
CA LEU A 552 -11.81 -2.64 -10.92
C LEU A 552 -11.92 -3.87 -10.01
N ASP A 553 -12.65 -4.88 -10.46
CA ASP A 553 -12.73 -6.21 -9.81
C ASP A 553 -13.16 -6.15 -8.32
N ASN A 554 -14.18 -5.35 -7.99
CA ASN A 554 -14.60 -5.18 -6.60
C ASN A 554 -15.27 -6.43 -6.04
N THR A 555 -14.92 -6.83 -4.81
CA THR A 555 -15.47 -8.04 -4.18
C THR A 555 -16.95 -7.88 -3.88
N TYR A 556 -17.35 -6.71 -3.37
CA TYR A 556 -18.74 -6.40 -3.06
C TYR A 556 -19.21 -5.19 -3.86
N ASN A 557 -19.25 -4.01 -3.25
CA ASN A 557 -19.80 -2.81 -3.88
C ASN A 557 -18.68 -1.95 -4.48
N ALA A 558 -18.99 -1.16 -5.51
CA ALA A 558 -18.07 -0.13 -5.98
C ALA A 558 -18.12 1.09 -5.05
N ILE A 559 -19.33 1.57 -4.74
CA ILE A 559 -19.60 2.73 -3.89
C ILE A 559 -20.48 2.32 -2.71
N MET A 560 -20.13 2.74 -1.50
CA MET A 560 -20.97 2.55 -0.32
C MET A 560 -21.12 3.85 0.48
N LEU A 561 -22.34 4.16 0.92
CA LEU A 561 -22.60 5.24 1.87
C LEU A 561 -23.32 4.64 3.07
N VAL A 562 -22.78 4.82 4.27
CA VAL A 562 -23.27 4.12 5.46
C VAL A 562 -23.24 4.98 6.71
N THR A 563 -24.24 4.80 7.55
CA THR A 563 -24.26 5.24 8.95
C THR A 563 -24.33 4.01 9.85
N ASP A 564 -23.68 4.06 11.00
CA ASP A 564 -23.75 2.95 11.95
C ASP A 564 -25.14 2.86 12.58
N TRP A 565 -25.57 1.64 12.92
CA TRP A 565 -26.95 1.39 13.37
C TRP A 565 -27.39 2.26 14.57
N PRO A 566 -26.57 2.45 15.63
CA PRO A 566 -26.94 3.28 16.79
C PRO A 566 -27.16 4.76 16.47
N VAL A 567 -26.67 5.23 15.32
CA VAL A 567 -26.74 6.63 14.88
C VAL A 567 -27.40 6.81 13.51
N LYS A 568 -28.00 5.76 12.95
CA LYS A 568 -28.59 5.74 11.60
C LYS A 568 -29.63 6.85 11.36
N ASP A 569 -30.27 7.32 12.43
CA ASP A 569 -31.28 8.37 12.38
C ASP A 569 -30.75 9.76 12.71
N LYS A 570 -29.52 9.85 13.23
CA LYS A 570 -28.90 11.10 13.70
C LYS A 570 -28.09 11.77 12.60
N HIS A 571 -27.45 10.98 11.74
CA HIS A 571 -26.51 11.50 10.75
C HIS A 571 -26.99 11.29 9.32
N VAL A 572 -26.58 12.20 8.45
CA VAL A 572 -26.87 12.17 7.03
C VAL A 572 -25.59 12.23 6.20
N ILE A 573 -25.65 11.63 5.00
CA ILE A 573 -24.59 11.75 3.99
C ILE A 573 -25.18 12.40 2.75
N LYS A 574 -24.74 13.62 2.46
CA LYS A 574 -25.12 14.43 1.30
C LYS A 574 -23.92 15.23 0.80
N GLY A 575 -24.07 15.89 -0.35
CA GLY A 575 -22.98 16.67 -0.98
C GLY A 575 -21.93 15.82 -1.69
N VAL A 576 -22.23 14.54 -1.97
CA VAL A 576 -21.35 13.64 -2.70
C VAL A 576 -21.75 13.58 -4.17
N HIS A 577 -20.78 13.84 -5.05
CA HIS A 577 -20.98 13.91 -6.49
C HIS A 577 -20.02 12.98 -7.22
N PHE A 578 -20.56 12.04 -7.99
CA PHE A 578 -19.81 11.11 -8.83
C PHE A 578 -19.88 11.53 -10.29
N LYS A 579 -18.72 11.61 -10.94
CA LYS A 579 -18.62 12.00 -12.34
C LYS A 579 -17.55 11.22 -13.10
N ASP A 580 -17.81 10.81 -14.34
CA ASP A 580 -16.85 10.14 -15.22
C ASP A 580 -16.25 8.88 -14.56
N ILE A 581 -17.07 8.07 -13.90
CA ILE A 581 -16.60 6.89 -13.15
C ILE A 581 -16.69 5.66 -14.03
N ARG A 582 -15.69 4.78 -13.95
CA ARG A 582 -15.74 3.45 -14.58
C ARG A 582 -15.79 2.37 -13.54
N VAL A 583 -16.79 1.49 -13.63
CA VAL A 583 -16.89 0.29 -12.80
C VAL A 583 -16.74 -0.93 -13.70
N ASP A 584 -15.58 -1.59 -13.63
CA ASP A 584 -15.34 -2.85 -14.33
C ASP A 584 -15.35 -4.01 -13.33
N GLY A 585 -16.53 -4.53 -13.06
CA GLY A 585 -16.71 -5.63 -12.12
C GLY A 585 -16.99 -5.17 -10.71
N THR A 586 -18.14 -5.57 -10.19
CA THR A 586 -18.48 -5.44 -8.77
C THR A 586 -19.35 -6.61 -8.36
N GLY A 587 -18.95 -7.30 -7.30
CA GLY A 587 -19.61 -8.57 -6.92
C GLY A 587 -21.06 -8.44 -6.51
N THR A 588 -21.48 -7.25 -6.06
CA THR A 588 -22.86 -6.91 -5.74
C THR A 588 -23.34 -5.71 -6.54
N SER A 589 -23.27 -4.50 -6.01
CA SER A 589 -23.92 -3.31 -6.57
C SER A 589 -22.92 -2.23 -6.93
N VAL A 590 -23.28 -1.37 -7.89
CA VAL A 590 -22.52 -0.15 -8.16
C VAL A 590 -22.62 0.77 -6.95
N VAL A 591 -23.82 0.95 -6.40
CA VAL A 591 -24.08 1.78 -5.21
C VAL A 591 -24.81 0.98 -4.15
N SER A 592 -24.29 0.97 -2.93
CA SER A 592 -24.99 0.53 -1.71
C SER A 592 -25.23 1.73 -0.79
N ALA A 593 -26.47 2.20 -0.70
CA ALA A 593 -26.88 3.32 0.16
C ALA A 593 -27.58 2.81 1.42
N ARG A 594 -26.92 2.99 2.57
CA ARG A 594 -27.32 2.57 3.92
C ARG A 594 -27.25 3.75 4.91
N ALA A 595 -27.71 4.90 4.45
CA ALA A 595 -27.75 6.15 5.20
C ALA A 595 -28.93 7.01 4.70
N LYS A 596 -29.28 8.07 5.42
CA LYS A 596 -30.12 9.15 4.87
C LYS A 596 -29.27 10.08 4.00
N GLY A 597 -29.89 10.72 3.02
CA GLY A 597 -29.28 11.84 2.29
C GLY A 597 -29.37 11.72 0.78
N SER A 598 -28.29 12.03 0.07
CA SER A 598 -28.31 12.03 -1.39
C SER A 598 -26.93 11.98 -2.06
N ALA A 599 -26.92 11.54 -3.31
CA ALA A 599 -25.76 11.63 -4.19
C ALA A 599 -26.19 11.90 -5.66
N THR A 600 -25.29 12.51 -6.43
CA THR A 600 -25.50 12.74 -7.87
C THR A 600 -24.53 11.90 -8.70
N PHE A 601 -24.99 11.45 -9.87
CA PHE A 601 -24.21 10.61 -10.79
C PHE A 601 -24.28 11.21 -12.20
N GLU A 602 -23.12 11.47 -12.79
CA GLU A 602 -22.96 11.97 -14.17
C GLU A 602 -21.94 11.10 -14.89
N ASN A 603 -22.28 10.52 -16.04
CA ASN A 603 -21.33 9.73 -16.83
C ASN A 603 -20.61 8.62 -16.02
N VAL A 604 -21.38 7.85 -15.26
CA VAL A 604 -20.88 6.65 -14.56
C VAL A 604 -21.24 5.42 -15.39
N ASP A 605 -20.21 4.79 -15.92
CA ASP A 605 -20.33 3.64 -16.80
C ASP A 605 -19.97 2.36 -16.01
N ALA A 606 -20.86 1.38 -16.01
CA ALA A 606 -20.68 0.15 -15.25
C ALA A 606 -20.86 -1.10 -16.12
N ARG A 607 -19.97 -2.08 -15.95
CA ARG A 607 -20.15 -3.41 -16.54
C ARG A 607 -19.81 -4.50 -15.53
N ASN A 608 -20.29 -5.71 -15.80
CA ASN A 608 -20.04 -6.88 -14.96
C ASN A 608 -20.53 -6.71 -13.50
N VAL A 609 -21.73 -6.15 -13.34
CA VAL A 609 -22.36 -5.94 -12.02
C VAL A 609 -23.04 -7.24 -11.56
N GLY A 610 -22.74 -7.71 -10.35
CA GLY A 610 -23.17 -9.02 -9.85
C GLY A 610 -24.61 -9.09 -9.34
N ALA A 611 -25.19 -7.96 -8.95
CA ALA A 611 -26.55 -7.85 -8.42
C ALA A 611 -27.33 -6.68 -9.07
N VAL A 612 -28.36 -6.17 -8.38
CA VAL A 612 -29.02 -4.92 -8.77
C VAL A 612 -28.03 -3.76 -8.67
N GLY A 613 -28.02 -2.87 -9.67
CA GLY A 613 -27.05 -1.77 -9.75
C GLY A 613 -27.07 -0.83 -8.54
N VAL A 614 -28.26 -0.59 -7.99
CA VAL A 614 -28.47 0.21 -6.78
C VAL A 614 -29.11 -0.64 -5.70
N ASN A 615 -28.42 -0.81 -4.58
CA ASN A 615 -28.95 -1.36 -3.33
C ASN A 615 -29.26 -0.20 -2.36
N ASN A 616 -30.52 0.23 -2.32
CA ASN A 616 -30.94 1.40 -1.55
C ASN A 616 -31.79 1.01 -0.33
N CYS A 617 -31.16 1.03 0.84
CA CYS A 617 -31.75 0.74 2.13
C CYS A 617 -32.15 1.99 2.93
N GLY A 618 -31.66 3.16 2.54
CA GLY A 618 -31.84 4.39 3.33
C GLY A 618 -31.29 4.19 4.75
N ALA A 619 -31.97 4.75 5.76
CA ALA A 619 -31.68 4.47 7.16
C ALA A 619 -32.56 3.33 7.72
N PHE A 620 -33.01 2.43 6.85
CA PHE A 620 -33.84 1.27 7.18
C PHE A 620 -35.21 1.62 7.80
N ASN A 621 -35.73 2.84 7.56
CA ASN A 621 -37.06 3.22 8.06
C ASN A 621 -38.19 2.93 7.05
N PHE A 622 -37.84 2.75 5.76
CA PHE A 622 -38.75 2.37 4.66
C PHE A 622 -40.08 3.15 4.64
N PRO A 623 -40.07 4.50 4.62
CA PRO A 623 -41.30 5.26 4.58
C PRO A 623 -42.05 5.06 3.25
N ALA A 624 -43.35 5.37 3.25
CA ALA A 624 -44.20 5.25 2.05
C ALA A 624 -43.73 6.11 0.86
N THR A 625 -42.85 7.09 1.11
CA THR A 625 -42.23 7.97 0.10
C THR A 625 -41.01 7.35 -0.59
N GLY A 626 -40.65 6.10 -0.27
CA GLY A 626 -39.43 5.44 -0.76
C GLY A 626 -38.27 5.57 0.23
N SER A 627 -37.07 5.20 -0.20
CA SER A 627 -35.85 5.31 0.61
C SER A 627 -35.59 6.76 1.01
N GLU A 628 -34.94 6.92 2.16
CA GLU A 628 -34.48 8.21 2.69
C GLU A 628 -33.18 8.68 2.03
N PHE A 629 -32.64 7.87 1.10
CA PHE A 629 -31.51 8.22 0.25
C PHE A 629 -31.98 8.45 -1.18
N SER A 630 -31.72 9.66 -1.70
CA SER A 630 -32.08 10.06 -3.05
C SER A 630 -30.88 10.02 -4.00
N LEU A 631 -31.05 9.35 -5.14
CA LEU A 631 -30.11 9.32 -6.26
C LEU A 631 -30.58 10.30 -7.33
N THR A 632 -29.69 11.17 -7.78
CA THR A 632 -29.94 12.10 -8.89
C THR A 632 -29.10 11.70 -10.10
N ASP A 633 -29.76 11.32 -11.18
CA ASP A 633 -29.16 11.10 -12.49
C ASP A 633 -28.98 12.44 -13.22
N LEU A 634 -27.73 12.81 -13.51
CA LEU A 634 -27.37 14.02 -14.26
C LEU A 634 -27.10 13.73 -15.75
N GLY A 635 -27.30 12.48 -16.21
CA GLY A 635 -27.12 12.04 -17.59
C GLY A 635 -25.79 11.33 -17.84
N GLY A 636 -25.75 10.52 -18.89
CA GLY A 636 -24.57 9.76 -19.34
C GLY A 636 -24.29 8.47 -18.55
N ASN A 637 -25.12 8.12 -17.55
CA ASN A 637 -24.94 6.89 -16.80
C ASN A 637 -25.38 5.68 -17.64
N ASP A 638 -24.50 4.71 -17.87
CA ASP A 638 -24.81 3.54 -18.71
C ASP A 638 -24.20 2.22 -18.23
N GLY A 639 -24.61 1.14 -18.89
CA GLY A 639 -24.21 -0.23 -18.58
C GLY A 639 -24.91 -0.80 -17.34
N GLY A 640 -24.49 -1.97 -16.86
CA GLY A 640 -25.09 -2.64 -15.70
C GLY A 640 -24.89 -4.15 -15.66
N SER A 641 -25.95 -4.86 -15.28
CA SER A 641 -25.97 -6.33 -15.17
C SER A 641 -26.98 -6.95 -16.12
N THR A 642 -27.12 -8.28 -16.05
CA THR A 642 -28.26 -8.98 -16.66
C THR A 642 -29.61 -8.56 -16.09
N ALA A 643 -29.63 -7.90 -14.92
CA ALA A 643 -30.84 -7.31 -14.34
C ALA A 643 -31.23 -5.95 -14.96
N GLY A 644 -30.44 -5.45 -15.93
CA GLY A 644 -30.67 -4.19 -16.64
C GLY A 644 -29.65 -3.11 -16.29
N ASP A 645 -29.93 -1.90 -16.77
CA ASP A 645 -29.08 -0.73 -16.55
C ASP A 645 -28.89 -0.46 -15.05
N TRP A 646 -27.66 -0.13 -14.64
CA TRP A 646 -27.33 0.00 -13.23
C TRP A 646 -28.08 1.14 -12.53
N LEU A 647 -28.42 2.20 -13.28
CA LEU A 647 -29.21 3.36 -12.84
C LEU A 647 -30.50 3.54 -13.67
N ALA A 648 -31.24 2.45 -13.89
CA ALA A 648 -32.50 2.48 -14.63
C ALA A 648 -33.56 3.44 -14.01
N PRO A 649 -34.48 4.03 -14.81
CA PRO A 649 -35.48 4.99 -14.31
C PRO A 649 -36.35 4.52 -13.15
N TRP A 650 -36.61 3.21 -13.04
CA TRP A 650 -37.42 2.63 -11.95
C TRP A 650 -36.69 2.59 -10.61
N LEU A 651 -35.36 2.77 -10.59
CA LEU A 651 -34.55 2.89 -9.38
C LEU A 651 -34.58 4.31 -8.80
N LEU A 652 -35.05 5.28 -9.58
CA LEU A 652 -34.98 6.71 -9.26
C LEU A 652 -36.30 7.28 -8.73
N PRO A 653 -36.23 8.37 -7.95
CA PRO A 653 -35.02 8.90 -7.34
C PRO A 653 -34.61 8.10 -6.09
N ASN A 654 -35.51 7.33 -5.48
CA ASN A 654 -35.31 6.76 -4.17
C ASN A 654 -36.06 5.44 -3.98
N THR A 655 -36.15 4.60 -5.01
CA THR A 655 -36.80 3.29 -4.90
C THR A 655 -36.09 2.44 -3.86
N ILE A 656 -36.87 1.77 -3.00
CA ILE A 656 -36.32 0.82 -2.01
C ILE A 656 -36.00 -0.47 -2.75
N THR A 657 -34.72 -0.78 -2.83
CA THR A 657 -34.17 -2.02 -3.42
C THR A 657 -33.33 -2.80 -2.43
N CYS A 658 -33.55 -2.54 -1.14
CA CYS A 658 -32.73 -3.05 -0.06
C CYS A 658 -32.63 -4.57 -0.05
N ASP A 659 -31.43 -5.06 -0.32
CA ASP A 659 -30.97 -6.41 0.03
C ASP A 659 -29.83 -6.25 1.03
N ASP A 660 -30.03 -6.72 2.26
CA ASP A 660 -29.04 -6.54 3.30
C ASP A 660 -27.76 -7.34 3.00
N ARG A 661 -27.88 -8.50 2.34
CA ARG A 661 -26.75 -9.41 2.07
C ARG A 661 -26.95 -10.09 0.71
N PRO A 662 -26.91 -9.34 -0.40
CA PRO A 662 -27.06 -9.92 -1.72
C PRO A 662 -25.95 -10.95 -1.96
N PRO A 663 -26.25 -12.05 -2.68
CA PRO A 663 -25.22 -13.00 -3.09
C PRO A 663 -24.11 -12.30 -3.87
N VAL A 664 -22.87 -12.66 -3.58
CA VAL A 664 -21.70 -12.12 -4.27
C VAL A 664 -21.46 -12.93 -5.54
N VAL A 665 -21.40 -12.26 -6.68
CA VAL A 665 -21.05 -12.86 -7.97
C VAL A 665 -19.67 -12.33 -8.39
N PRO A 666 -18.60 -13.15 -8.30
CA PRO A 666 -17.26 -12.69 -8.68
C PRO A 666 -17.24 -12.15 -10.12
N PRO A 667 -16.76 -10.91 -10.35
CA PRO A 667 -16.66 -10.38 -11.69
C PRO A 667 -15.53 -11.09 -12.48
N PRO A 668 -15.56 -11.03 -13.83
CA PRO A 668 -14.41 -11.42 -14.64
C PRO A 668 -13.22 -10.48 -14.40
N ALA A 669 -12.04 -10.89 -14.86
CA ALA A 669 -10.86 -10.02 -14.83
C ALA A 669 -11.12 -8.70 -15.60
N PRO A 670 -10.66 -7.54 -15.08
CA PRO A 670 -10.83 -6.26 -15.76
C PRO A 670 -10.20 -6.23 -17.14
N GLY A 671 -10.77 -5.43 -18.03
CA GLY A 671 -10.28 -5.23 -19.40
C GLY A 671 -10.22 -3.76 -19.80
N ALA A 672 -9.67 -3.49 -20.98
CA ALA A 672 -9.68 -2.14 -21.54
C ALA A 672 -11.11 -1.60 -21.67
N TRP A 673 -11.26 -0.28 -21.49
CA TRP A 673 -12.53 0.43 -21.60
C TRP A 673 -12.81 0.84 -23.04
#